data_AF-A0A1B0ZPZ6-F1
#
_entry.id   AF-A0A1B0ZPZ6-F1
#
_cell.length_a   1.000
_cell.length_b   1.000
_cell.length_c   1.000
_cell.angle_alpha   90.00
_cell.angle_beta   90.00
_cell.angle_gamma   90.00
#
_symmetry.space_group_name_H-M   'P 1'
#
loop_
_entity.id
_entity.type
_entity.pdbx_description
1 polymer ?
#
loop_
_entity_poly.entity_id
_entity_poly.type
_entity_poly.pdbx_seq_one_letter_code
_entity_poly.pdbx_strand_id
1 'polypeptide(L)'
;MSTTANQKYLYDFDDPIDAFIWKNASDDRYDSTPDVYVDGFHNSPGETLGFVNFSNAFGDGEDQIPFGPIISSIWTGLANWNWDTTGVCSLTDNSSAHRSSGGLFSGTGVIEVMRSLQSWSYGIESFGWLFGSNGSTDRSVQLHEDDVAPTYTMIEQAAAAYVPAAENAAEVTTSFQQNVGGYLGTIDTYIRESRADRSYDTKPVVYVDGADKAGGEMQGLIRFSEIFGNGPGQIPLGATITSATLTLVLSNGTRDSVAFHLMAGDWTSQADITWNGFGNGIQTDDVEAFSSPDVVLSRLNKGTELIDVTQSLQAWSDGLANNGWLMTVGGDNGLRFGSSESGTAPILSVTYSIPTDPVPGITVTESDGSTIVTEDGEGDSLSVSLETAPTADVTITVSTSGPDDIGFTPQTLTFTSENWQTPQTILLSAIDDTITEGTENFTLILTTSSPDTDYDGRTSSVSVAVIDNDAVVQPLSPEVVAIHNTTDYFPDDPSGYGSGDPSGIAYVPELDLLFIVDSEHNESPYFSSVNLFATRLDGTYVDAFSLISYTDEPTGVAYNPFNSLLYITDDDANKIFITDPNDPTVLLGQIDVGALDIQDAEDPVIDPATGHIFLLNGANRELVELSATGDLIERTVLPSEIEDTEGLAYDAAQDVFYISSGSTRGTIFEVDRECNILASTDPLNDYRSPITGGKPKLKGLELAPSSDPNDGDKMSLYAVDYGYDQEPDGRLFEINLHNDWAIA
;
A
#
# COMPACT_ATOMS: atom_id res chain seq x y z
N MET A 1 -29.80 -21.43 23.72
CA MET A 1 -30.41 -20.13 23.36
C MET A 1 -29.56 -19.09 24.06
N SER A 2 -28.77 -18.24 23.43
CA SER A 2 -28.88 -17.55 22.15
C SER A 2 -27.47 -17.15 21.73
N THR A 3 -27.26 -17.08 20.42
CA THR A 3 -26.11 -16.60 19.66
C THR A 3 -25.54 -15.27 20.17
N THR A 4 -24.23 -15.22 20.41
CA THR A 4 -23.46 -13.98 20.58
C THR A 4 -22.99 -13.50 19.22
N ALA A 5 -23.47 -12.32 18.83
CA ALA A 5 -22.95 -11.53 17.74
C ALA A 5 -21.56 -10.99 18.11
N ASN A 6 -20.60 -11.06 17.16
CA ASN A 6 -19.33 -10.37 17.26
C ASN A 6 -19.55 -8.87 17.05
N GLN A 7 -19.57 -8.11 18.16
CA GLN A 7 -19.42 -6.65 18.13
C GLN A 7 -17.93 -6.31 18.15
N LYS A 8 -17.43 -5.72 17.06
CA LYS A 8 -16.16 -4.96 17.03
C LYS A 8 -16.30 -3.79 18.01
N TYR A 9 -15.58 -3.84 19.13
CA TYR A 9 -15.39 -2.66 19.98
C TYR A 9 -14.14 -1.92 19.49
N LEU A 10 -14.32 -0.69 18.99
CA LEU A 10 -13.25 0.31 19.07
C LEU A 10 -13.00 0.59 20.55
N TYR A 11 -11.77 0.37 21.01
CA TYR A 11 -11.33 0.87 22.32
C TYR A 11 -10.88 2.32 22.17
N ASP A 12 -11.58 3.19 22.86
CA ASP A 12 -11.21 4.59 23.14
C ASP A 12 -10.04 4.58 24.15
N PHE A 13 -8.89 5.15 23.78
CA PHE A 13 -7.76 5.32 24.69
C PHE A 13 -7.85 6.70 25.33
N ASP A 14 -8.55 6.75 26.48
CA ASP A 14 -8.86 7.96 27.24
C ASP A 14 -7.76 8.35 28.27
N ASP A 15 -6.48 8.03 28.00
CA ASP A 15 -5.34 8.51 28.81
C ASP A 15 -4.18 8.99 27.91
N PRO A 16 -3.78 10.28 27.97
CA PRO A 16 -2.58 10.77 27.28
C PRO A 16 -1.32 10.20 27.96
N ILE A 17 -0.40 9.66 27.16
CA ILE A 17 0.94 9.30 27.63
C ILE A 17 1.71 10.60 27.90
N ASP A 18 2.00 10.90 29.16
CA ASP A 18 2.83 12.04 29.56
C ASP A 18 4.30 11.80 29.19
N ALA A 19 4.80 12.49 28.17
CA ALA A 19 6.24 12.67 27.96
C ALA A 19 6.75 13.79 28.90
N PHE A 20 7.61 13.46 29.86
CA PHE A 20 8.25 14.46 30.72
C PHE A 20 9.53 15.01 30.06
N ILE A 21 9.54 16.31 29.75
CA ILE A 21 10.75 17.05 29.35
C ILE A 21 11.44 17.57 30.62
N TRP A 22 12.72 17.27 30.82
CA TRP A 22 13.52 17.85 31.91
C TRP A 22 14.62 18.76 31.36
N LYS A 23 14.66 20.01 31.81
CA LYS A 23 15.81 20.90 31.61
C LYS A 23 16.86 20.58 32.68
N ASN A 24 17.97 19.97 32.29
CA ASN A 24 19.02 19.62 33.23
C ASN A 24 19.71 20.90 33.75
N ALA A 25 19.46 21.28 35.01
CA ALA A 25 19.94 22.52 35.62
C ALA A 25 21.41 22.44 36.11
N SER A 26 22.33 21.74 35.42
CA SER A 26 23.68 21.54 35.96
C SER A 26 24.88 21.46 35.01
N ASP A 27 24.85 22.04 33.80
CA ASP A 27 26.10 22.40 33.14
C ASP A 27 26.02 23.78 32.46
N ASP A 28 26.82 24.70 32.99
CA ASP A 28 26.80 26.13 32.72
C ASP A 28 27.84 26.47 31.64
N ARG A 29 27.83 25.75 30.51
CA ARG A 29 28.76 25.98 29.39
C ARG A 29 28.15 25.68 28.01
N TYR A 30 27.77 26.76 27.33
CA TYR A 30 27.66 26.89 25.87
C TYR A 30 26.99 25.72 25.14
N ASP A 31 25.67 25.62 25.25
CA ASP A 31 24.83 25.23 24.10
C ASP A 31 23.42 25.84 24.27
N SER A 32 22.80 26.27 23.17
CA SER A 32 21.51 26.96 23.16
C SER A 32 20.43 26.15 22.43
N THR A 33 20.51 24.82 22.48
CA THR A 33 19.56 23.90 21.84
C THR A 33 18.78 23.08 22.89
N PRO A 34 17.48 22.83 22.69
CA PRO A 34 16.70 21.92 23.54
C PRO A 34 17.06 20.46 23.24
N ASP A 35 17.29 19.65 24.28
CA ASP A 35 17.53 18.20 24.19
C ASP A 35 16.22 17.42 24.46
N VAL A 36 15.95 16.36 23.69
CA VAL A 36 14.78 15.47 23.88
C VAL A 36 15.26 14.08 24.30
N TYR A 37 14.71 13.55 25.40
CA TYR A 37 14.93 12.17 25.88
C TYR A 37 13.62 11.38 25.82
N VAL A 38 13.66 10.14 25.30
CA VAL A 38 12.52 9.22 25.27
C VAL A 38 12.84 8.01 26.14
N ASP A 39 12.01 7.70 27.14
CA ASP A 39 12.13 6.50 27.98
C ASP A 39 11.34 5.32 27.38
N GLY A 40 11.88 4.11 27.50
CA GLY A 40 11.38 2.91 26.82
C GLY A 40 10.22 2.20 27.53
N PHE A 41 9.38 1.53 26.74
CA PHE A 41 8.19 0.77 27.15
C PHE A 41 8.45 -0.24 28.29
N HIS A 42 7.50 -0.31 29.24
CA HIS A 42 7.35 -1.43 30.19
C HIS A 42 6.12 -2.25 29.80
N ASN A 43 6.27 -3.51 29.34
CA ASN A 43 5.61 -4.71 29.91
C ASN A 43 5.75 -6.01 29.09
N SER A 44 5.31 -7.09 29.75
CA SER A 44 5.43 -8.55 29.59
C SER A 44 5.10 -9.18 28.22
N PRO A 45 5.51 -10.45 27.95
CA PRO A 45 5.47 -11.05 26.62
C PRO A 45 4.05 -11.43 26.18
N GLY A 46 3.64 -10.86 25.06
CA GLY A 46 2.42 -11.10 24.32
C GLY A 46 2.28 -9.99 23.29
N GLU A 47 2.11 -10.35 22.03
CA GLU A 47 2.04 -9.49 20.84
C GLU A 47 1.69 -8.03 21.12
N THR A 48 2.61 -7.10 20.83
CA THR A 48 2.33 -5.67 20.98
C THR A 48 2.88 -4.92 19.78
N LEU A 49 1.97 -4.33 18.99
CA LEU A 49 2.29 -3.20 18.13
C LEU A 49 2.39 -1.97 19.02
N GLY A 50 3.53 -1.29 19.02
CA GLY A 50 3.71 -0.02 19.71
C GLY A 50 3.52 1.13 18.74
N PHE A 51 2.66 2.10 19.09
CA PHE A 51 2.53 3.38 18.40
C PHE A 51 3.23 4.47 19.21
N VAL A 52 4.05 5.29 18.56
CA VAL A 52 4.57 6.53 19.13
C VAL A 52 4.01 7.70 18.32
N ASN A 53 3.20 8.55 18.95
CA ASN A 53 2.60 9.74 18.35
C ASN A 53 3.23 11.00 18.95
N PHE A 54 3.65 11.94 18.11
CA PHE A 54 4.22 13.24 18.49
C PHE A 54 3.23 14.40 18.27
N SER A 55 1.95 14.16 18.50
CA SER A 55 0.94 15.23 18.55
C SER A 55 1.38 16.30 19.56
N ASN A 56 1.50 17.55 19.10
CA ASN A 56 1.99 18.73 19.85
C ASN A 56 3.51 18.84 20.09
N ALA A 57 4.38 18.19 19.30
CA ALA A 57 5.82 18.41 19.41
C ALA A 57 6.32 19.75 18.82
N PHE A 58 5.55 20.39 17.91
CA PHE A 58 5.92 21.62 17.20
C PHE A 58 4.90 22.74 17.43
N GLY A 59 5.39 23.97 17.61
CA GLY A 59 4.59 25.17 17.86
C GLY A 59 5.32 26.21 18.73
N ASP A 60 4.61 27.26 19.15
CA ASP A 60 5.21 28.48 19.71
C ASP A 60 5.26 28.50 21.25
N GLY A 61 4.95 27.37 21.90
CA GLY A 61 4.98 27.22 23.37
C GLY A 61 6.39 27.06 23.94
N GLU A 62 6.57 27.35 25.25
CA GLU A 62 7.89 27.25 25.93
C GLU A 62 8.52 25.85 25.88
N ASP A 63 7.74 24.80 25.61
CA ASP A 63 8.15 23.38 25.57
C ASP A 63 8.00 22.71 24.18
N GLN A 64 7.82 23.49 23.10
CA GLN A 64 7.64 22.98 21.72
C GLN A 64 8.83 23.37 20.81
N ILE A 65 9.05 22.57 19.75
CA ILE A 65 10.05 22.88 18.71
C ILE A 65 9.44 23.90 17.72
N PRO A 66 10.08 25.06 17.47
CA PRO A 66 9.57 26.03 16.51
C PRO A 66 9.55 25.46 15.07
N PHE A 67 8.60 25.90 14.25
CA PHE A 67 8.57 25.52 12.83
C PHE A 67 9.78 26.11 12.06
N GLY A 68 10.35 25.33 11.12
CA GLY A 68 11.39 25.79 10.19
C GLY A 68 12.90 25.69 10.52
N PRO A 69 13.42 24.99 11.54
CA PRO A 69 14.87 24.85 11.71
C PRO A 69 15.51 23.81 10.77
N ILE A 70 16.74 24.05 10.34
CA ILE A 70 17.61 23.01 9.73
C ILE A 70 18.28 22.23 10.87
N ILE A 71 17.91 20.96 11.05
CA ILE A 71 18.50 20.07 12.06
C ILE A 71 19.86 19.59 11.53
N SER A 72 20.99 20.02 12.13
CA SER A 72 22.32 19.83 11.52
C SER A 72 23.17 18.66 12.06
N SER A 73 22.86 18.07 13.23
CA SER A 73 23.51 16.83 13.72
C SER A 73 22.90 16.30 15.02
N ILE A 74 22.93 14.97 15.21
CA ILE A 74 22.70 14.29 16.49
C ILE A 74 24.04 13.68 16.94
N TRP A 75 24.46 13.83 18.20
CA TRP A 75 25.66 13.18 18.74
C TRP A 75 25.40 12.51 20.09
N THR A 76 25.70 11.22 20.20
CA THR A 76 25.94 10.53 21.49
C THR A 76 27.08 9.51 21.31
N GLY A 77 27.90 9.31 22.35
CA GLY A 77 29.21 8.65 22.25
C GLY A 77 29.25 7.13 22.48
N LEU A 78 30.28 6.53 21.84
CA LEU A 78 30.95 5.22 22.03
C LEU A 78 30.12 3.92 21.99
N ALA A 79 30.01 3.33 20.79
CA ALA A 79 30.41 1.93 20.53
C ALA A 79 30.70 1.72 19.04
N ASN A 80 31.76 0.97 18.72
CA ASN A 80 32.25 0.75 17.34
C ASN A 80 31.37 -0.24 16.58
N TRP A 81 30.79 0.20 15.46
CA TRP A 81 30.14 -0.67 14.48
C TRP A 81 31.07 -0.85 13.26
N ASN A 82 31.21 -2.09 12.78
CA ASN A 82 31.89 -2.39 11.52
C ASN A 82 30.84 -2.68 10.46
N TRP A 83 30.91 -1.94 9.36
CA TRP A 83 30.10 -2.12 8.16
C TRP A 83 30.87 -2.99 7.18
N ASP A 84 30.22 -3.97 6.55
CA ASP A 84 30.80 -4.63 5.38
C ASP A 84 30.39 -3.94 4.07
N THR A 85 31.03 -4.33 2.96
CA THR A 85 30.84 -3.70 1.65
C THR A 85 29.47 -3.95 1.01
N THR A 86 28.59 -4.70 1.68
CA THR A 86 27.20 -4.95 1.25
C THR A 86 26.17 -4.15 2.05
N GLY A 87 26.60 -3.36 3.04
CA GLY A 87 25.72 -2.45 3.79
C GLY A 87 25.02 -3.10 4.99
N VAL A 88 25.36 -4.34 5.34
CA VAL A 88 24.83 -5.01 6.53
C VAL A 88 25.64 -4.62 7.76
N CYS A 89 24.95 -4.26 8.85
CA CYS A 89 25.56 -3.87 10.11
C CYS A 89 25.33 -4.97 11.17
N SER A 90 26.39 -5.62 11.66
CA SER A 90 26.29 -6.70 12.65
C SER A 90 26.96 -6.32 13.98
N LEU A 91 26.30 -6.65 15.10
CA LEU A 91 26.83 -6.49 16.45
C LEU A 91 27.56 -7.79 16.88
N THR A 92 28.87 -7.75 17.07
CA THR A 92 29.61 -8.84 17.74
C THR A 92 30.11 -8.37 19.10
N ASP A 93 29.57 -8.95 20.18
CA ASP A 93 30.14 -8.81 21.52
C ASP A 93 31.46 -9.58 21.61
N ASN A 94 32.50 -8.91 22.12
CA ASN A 94 33.76 -9.52 22.47
C ASN A 94 34.03 -9.28 23.97
N SER A 95 33.17 -9.80 24.83
CA SER A 95 33.43 -9.86 26.27
C SER A 95 32.92 -11.15 26.90
N SER A 96 33.87 -12.07 27.12
CA SER A 96 33.68 -13.27 27.91
C SER A 96 33.47 -12.91 29.40
N ALA A 97 32.24 -12.65 29.85
CA ALA A 97 31.92 -12.60 31.27
C ALA A 97 30.41 -12.81 31.58
N HIS A 98 30.16 -13.82 32.42
CA HIS A 98 28.94 -14.06 33.20
C HIS A 98 27.69 -14.68 32.53
N ARG A 99 27.70 -16.02 32.51
CA ARG A 99 26.52 -16.85 32.75
C ARG A 99 26.00 -16.62 34.18
N SER A 100 24.75 -16.16 34.32
CA SER A 100 23.73 -16.70 35.26
C SER A 100 22.60 -15.69 35.51
N SER A 101 21.36 -16.18 35.36
CA SER A 101 20.11 -15.67 35.96
C SER A 101 19.67 -14.22 35.68
N GLY A 102 18.70 -14.07 34.77
CA GLY A 102 17.55 -13.18 34.95
C GLY A 102 17.80 -11.67 35.00
N GLY A 103 18.76 -11.14 34.23
CA GLY A 103 19.01 -9.70 34.11
C GLY A 103 18.34 -9.10 32.88
N LEU A 104 17.63 -7.99 33.07
CA LEU A 104 17.16 -7.07 32.03
C LEU A 104 18.34 -6.61 31.16
N PHE A 105 18.19 -6.67 29.83
CA PHE A 105 19.09 -6.01 28.89
C PHE A 105 18.56 -4.60 28.64
N SER A 106 19.27 -3.56 29.11
CA SER A 106 19.05 -2.18 28.66
C SER A 106 20.06 -1.85 27.57
N GLY A 107 19.59 -1.71 26.35
CA GLY A 107 20.37 -1.22 25.21
C GLY A 107 19.67 0.01 24.64
N THR A 108 20.41 1.10 24.45
CA THR A 108 19.94 2.29 23.76
C THR A 108 20.35 2.18 22.29
N GLY A 109 19.39 2.14 21.37
CA GLY A 109 19.63 2.16 19.93
C GLY A 109 19.42 3.55 19.35
N VAL A 110 20.19 3.92 18.33
CA VAL A 110 20.00 5.15 17.55
C VAL A 110 19.25 4.79 16.27
N ILE A 111 18.13 5.47 16.00
CA ILE A 111 17.40 5.38 14.74
C ILE A 111 17.49 6.75 14.06
N GLU A 112 17.96 6.81 12.82
CA GLU A 112 18.09 8.05 12.06
C GLU A 112 16.74 8.40 11.39
N VAL A 113 15.96 9.26 12.04
CA VAL A 113 14.60 9.66 11.61
C VAL A 113 14.54 11.05 10.97
N MET A 114 15.69 11.58 10.52
CA MET A 114 15.81 12.99 10.10
C MET A 114 14.87 13.39 8.97
N ARG A 115 14.64 12.53 7.96
CA ARG A 115 13.73 12.88 6.85
C ARG A 115 12.29 13.08 7.31
N SER A 116 11.82 12.21 8.21
CA SER A 116 10.45 12.23 8.74
C SER A 116 10.20 13.43 9.66
N LEU A 117 11.17 13.79 10.50
CA LEU A 117 11.11 15.00 11.33
C LEU A 117 11.20 16.29 10.50
N GLN A 118 12.03 16.30 9.45
CA GLN A 118 12.14 17.43 8.54
C GLN A 118 10.80 17.66 7.82
N SER A 119 10.12 16.60 7.36
CA SER A 119 8.79 16.71 6.74
C SER A 119 7.70 17.22 7.68
N TRP A 120 7.71 16.82 8.96
CA TRP A 120 6.72 17.29 9.94
C TRP A 120 6.97 18.76 10.35
N SER A 121 8.23 19.21 10.33
CA SER A 121 8.60 20.61 10.58
C SER A 121 8.12 21.60 9.50
N TYR A 122 7.60 21.08 8.36
CA TYR A 122 7.00 21.85 7.26
C TYR A 122 5.46 21.74 7.19
N GLY A 123 4.80 21.20 8.23
CA GLY A 123 3.33 21.25 8.37
C GLY A 123 2.55 20.07 7.78
N ILE A 124 3.20 18.94 7.50
CA ILE A 124 2.52 17.69 7.12
C ILE A 124 2.00 17.00 8.39
N GLU A 125 0.77 16.47 8.39
CA GLU A 125 0.22 15.71 9.53
C GLU A 125 1.10 14.49 9.87
N SER A 126 1.30 14.26 11.17
CA SER A 126 2.16 13.19 11.70
C SER A 126 1.34 11.93 11.98
N PHE A 127 1.63 10.83 11.28
CA PHE A 127 1.00 9.52 11.52
C PHE A 127 1.79 8.61 12.49
N GLY A 128 2.93 9.09 13.03
CA GLY A 128 3.80 8.30 13.91
C GLY A 128 4.58 7.20 13.19
N TRP A 129 5.26 6.33 13.96
CA TRP A 129 5.96 5.14 13.44
C TRP A 129 5.37 3.86 14.05
N LEU A 130 5.23 2.82 13.24
CA LEU A 130 4.81 1.49 13.66
C LEU A 130 6.04 0.58 13.80
N PHE A 131 6.21 -0.06 14.96
CA PHE A 131 7.24 -1.07 15.17
C PHE A 131 6.57 -2.42 15.43
N GLY A 132 6.93 -3.44 14.64
CA GLY A 132 6.45 -4.81 14.78
C GLY A 132 7.58 -5.80 15.10
N SER A 133 7.28 -6.82 15.91
CA SER A 133 8.14 -8.01 16.04
C SER A 133 7.54 -9.14 15.22
N ASN A 134 8.30 -9.73 14.30
CA ASN A 134 7.88 -10.96 13.64
C ASN A 134 8.01 -12.12 14.64
N GLY A 135 6.97 -12.93 14.80
CA GLY A 135 6.79 -13.94 15.86
C GLY A 135 7.77 -15.12 15.89
N SER A 136 9.04 -14.91 15.55
CA SER A 136 10.11 -15.90 15.79
C SER A 136 10.78 -15.66 17.14
N THR A 137 11.31 -16.73 17.75
CA THR A 137 12.04 -16.67 19.02
C THR A 137 13.37 -15.91 18.95
N ASP A 138 13.71 -15.33 17.79
CA ASP A 138 14.91 -14.52 17.61
C ASP A 138 14.60 -13.03 17.80
N ARG A 139 15.28 -12.41 18.77
CA ARG A 139 14.99 -11.04 19.25
C ARG A 139 15.72 -9.98 18.41
N SER A 140 15.51 -10.00 17.10
CA SER A 140 16.01 -8.97 16.18
C SER A 140 14.86 -8.14 15.61
N VAL A 141 14.99 -6.80 15.67
CA VAL A 141 14.18 -5.86 14.85
C VAL A 141 14.82 -5.81 13.46
N GLN A 142 14.11 -6.24 12.42
CA GLN A 142 14.58 -6.17 11.03
C GLN A 142 13.82 -5.07 10.27
N LEU A 143 14.55 -4.29 9.47
CA LEU A 143 13.99 -3.43 8.44
C LEU A 143 14.08 -4.19 7.12
N HIS A 144 12.95 -4.46 6.45
CA HIS A 144 12.93 -5.08 5.13
C HIS A 144 12.71 -4.00 4.05
N GLU A 145 13.67 -3.85 3.14
CA GLU A 145 13.43 -3.42 1.77
C GLU A 145 13.69 -4.67 0.88
N ASP A 146 12.62 -5.16 0.25
CA ASP A 146 12.49 -6.24 -0.75
C ASP A 146 12.92 -7.68 -0.38
N ASP A 147 11.93 -8.59 -0.31
CA ASP A 147 11.83 -9.77 -1.20
C ASP A 147 10.57 -10.66 -0.90
N VAL A 148 9.79 -10.87 -1.97
CA VAL A 148 8.77 -11.91 -2.26
C VAL A 148 7.41 -11.92 -1.49
N ALA A 149 6.34 -11.81 -2.27
CA ALA A 149 4.95 -11.62 -1.89
C ALA A 149 4.28 -12.78 -1.13
N PRO A 150 3.45 -12.46 -0.12
CA PRO A 150 2.21 -13.17 0.16
C PRO A 150 1.00 -12.29 -0.16
N THR A 151 0.05 -12.85 -0.90
CA THR A 151 -1.26 -12.29 -1.23
C THR A 151 -2.06 -11.98 0.04
N TYR A 152 -2.25 -10.69 0.31
CA TYR A 152 -3.36 -10.18 1.10
C TYR A 152 -4.02 -9.06 0.29
N THR A 153 -5.33 -9.21 0.08
CA THR A 153 -6.20 -8.21 -0.53
C THR A 153 -6.01 -6.86 0.14
N MET A 154 -5.48 -5.91 -0.62
CA MET A 154 -5.48 -4.49 -0.25
C MET A 154 -6.93 -4.03 -0.25
N ILE A 155 -7.49 -3.76 0.93
CA ILE A 155 -8.55 -2.77 1.02
C ILE A 155 -7.82 -1.44 0.80
N GLU A 156 -7.83 -0.94 -0.43
CA GLU A 156 -7.42 0.43 -0.72
C GLU A 156 -8.36 1.38 0.01
N GLN A 157 -8.01 1.71 1.24
CA GLN A 157 -8.60 2.86 1.91
C GLN A 157 -7.93 4.10 1.33
N ALA A 158 -8.57 4.65 0.30
CA ALA A 158 -8.40 5.99 -0.23
C ALA A 158 -6.95 6.51 -0.22
N ALA A 159 -6.21 6.23 -1.29
CA ALA A 159 -5.27 7.21 -1.79
C ALA A 159 -6.11 8.43 -2.21
N ALA A 160 -6.45 9.29 -1.24
CA ALA A 160 -7.00 10.60 -1.53
C ALA A 160 -6.08 11.24 -2.56
N ALA A 161 -6.67 11.58 -3.70
CA ALA A 161 -5.98 12.16 -4.83
C ALA A 161 -4.94 13.18 -4.33
N TYR A 162 -3.70 13.00 -4.78
CA TYR A 162 -2.70 14.05 -4.71
C TYR A 162 -3.25 15.23 -5.53
N VAL A 163 -4.00 16.11 -4.88
CA VAL A 163 -4.12 17.50 -5.29
C VAL A 163 -2.75 18.08 -4.92
N PRO A 164 -1.93 18.51 -5.89
CA PRO A 164 -0.72 19.22 -5.53
C PRO A 164 -1.14 20.38 -4.63
N ALA A 165 -0.69 20.37 -3.37
CA ALA A 165 -0.75 21.55 -2.54
C ALA A 165 -0.22 22.69 -3.40
N ALA A 166 -1.03 23.75 -3.55
CA ALA A 166 -0.68 24.92 -4.35
C ALA A 166 0.79 25.23 -4.10
N GLU A 167 1.59 25.18 -5.16
CA GLU A 167 3.03 25.37 -5.13
C GLU A 167 3.33 26.55 -4.20
N ASN A 168 3.87 26.30 -3.00
CA ASN A 168 4.08 27.35 -2.01
C ASN A 168 4.93 28.43 -2.68
N ALA A 169 4.35 29.60 -2.91
CA ALA A 169 4.98 30.67 -3.66
C ALA A 169 6.34 30.99 -3.01
N ALA A 170 7.42 30.87 -3.79
CA ALA A 170 8.77 31.07 -3.28
C ALA A 170 8.90 32.46 -2.60
N GLU A 171 9.42 32.47 -1.37
CA GLU A 171 9.61 33.73 -0.65
C GLU A 171 10.77 34.54 -1.23
N VAL A 172 10.57 35.85 -1.32
CA VAL A 172 11.55 36.83 -1.81
C VAL A 172 11.87 37.80 -0.68
N THR A 173 13.16 38.04 -0.41
CA THR A 173 13.61 39.08 0.52
C THR A 173 14.20 40.27 -0.23
N THR A 174 13.76 41.47 0.10
CA THR A 174 14.26 42.76 -0.42
C THR A 174 14.63 43.69 0.74
N SER A 175 15.67 44.51 0.56
CA SER A 175 16.06 45.53 1.54
C SER A 175 16.16 46.92 0.92
N PHE A 176 15.74 47.92 1.68
CA PHE A 176 15.72 49.32 1.32
C PHE A 176 16.60 50.11 2.30
N GLN A 177 17.61 50.80 1.78
CA GLN A 177 18.47 51.69 2.57
C GLN A 177 18.97 52.84 1.68
N GLN A 178 18.95 54.06 2.21
CA GLN A 178 19.38 55.25 1.47
C GLN A 178 20.78 55.07 0.88
N ASN A 179 20.94 55.36 -0.42
CA ASN A 179 22.19 55.26 -1.19
C ASN A 179 22.76 53.85 -1.33
N VAL A 180 21.99 52.79 -1.03
CA VAL A 180 22.39 51.39 -1.23
C VAL A 180 21.54 50.77 -2.33
N GLY A 181 22.17 50.02 -3.25
CA GLY A 181 21.46 49.36 -4.35
C GLY A 181 20.73 50.30 -5.31
N GLY A 182 21.01 51.61 -5.27
CA GLY A 182 20.29 52.63 -6.06
C GLY A 182 19.02 53.16 -5.39
N TYR A 183 18.67 52.70 -4.19
CA TYR A 183 17.51 53.18 -3.45
C TYR A 183 17.76 54.58 -2.84
N LEU A 184 16.83 55.50 -3.06
CA LEU A 184 16.89 56.91 -2.62
C LEU A 184 15.62 57.37 -1.89
N GLY A 185 14.74 56.43 -1.51
CA GLY A 185 13.39 56.71 -1.02
C GLY A 185 13.25 56.88 0.48
N THR A 186 14.32 56.80 1.28
CA THR A 186 14.23 57.02 2.73
C THR A 186 14.10 58.53 3.00
N ILE A 187 13.02 58.90 3.68
CA ILE A 187 12.76 60.27 4.13
C ILE A 187 12.57 60.21 5.64
N ASP A 188 13.35 60.97 6.39
CA ASP A 188 13.27 60.99 7.85
C ASP A 188 13.65 62.37 8.42
N THR A 189 13.05 62.72 9.55
CA THR A 189 13.29 64.00 10.23
C THR A 189 12.73 63.94 11.65
N TYR A 190 12.80 65.06 12.37
CA TYR A 190 12.08 65.22 13.64
C TYR A 190 11.58 66.65 13.79
N ILE A 191 10.47 66.79 14.52
CA ILE A 191 9.92 68.09 14.92
C ILE A 191 10.10 68.28 16.42
N ARG A 192 10.17 69.54 16.85
CA ARG A 192 10.52 69.89 18.24
C ARG A 192 9.74 71.09 18.74
N GLU A 193 9.03 70.91 19.85
CA GLU A 193 8.17 71.93 20.45
C GLU A 193 8.97 73.18 20.88
N SER A 194 10.10 73.00 21.58
CA SER A 194 10.88 74.14 22.09
C SER A 194 11.57 74.98 21.00
N ARG A 195 11.50 74.54 19.73
CA ARG A 195 11.97 75.26 18.53
C ARG A 195 10.97 75.07 17.38
N ALA A 196 9.73 75.47 17.64
CA ALA A 196 8.58 75.03 16.88
C ALA A 196 8.56 75.36 15.37
N ASP A 197 9.27 76.40 14.92
CA ASP A 197 9.34 76.81 13.51
C ASP A 197 10.61 76.34 12.78
N ARG A 198 11.41 75.44 13.38
CA ARG A 198 12.68 74.99 12.81
C ARG A 198 12.54 73.62 12.15
N SER A 199 12.96 73.50 10.90
CA SER A 199 13.14 72.22 10.20
C SER A 199 14.48 71.55 10.53
N TYR A 200 14.47 70.23 10.50
CA TYR A 200 15.61 69.36 10.81
C TYR A 200 15.94 68.33 9.71
N ASP A 201 15.37 68.50 8.51
CA ASP A 201 15.36 67.51 7.41
C ASP A 201 16.73 67.19 6.79
N THR A 202 17.80 67.85 7.22
CA THR A 202 19.17 67.59 6.73
C THR A 202 20.10 67.18 7.86
N LYS A 203 19.56 66.77 9.01
CA LYS A 203 20.35 66.44 10.19
C LYS A 203 20.73 64.97 10.16
N PRO A 204 22.02 64.63 10.35
CA PRO A 204 22.50 63.24 10.32
C PRO A 204 21.99 62.37 11.49
N VAL A 205 21.15 62.92 12.37
CA VAL A 205 20.64 62.27 13.58
C VAL A 205 19.23 62.75 13.83
N VAL A 206 18.30 61.80 13.97
CA VAL A 206 16.93 62.05 14.37
C VAL A 206 16.81 61.95 15.90
N TYR A 207 16.11 62.90 16.51
CA TYR A 207 15.89 62.95 17.95
C TYR A 207 14.43 62.70 18.26
N VAL A 208 14.16 61.81 19.21
CA VAL A 208 12.80 61.55 19.72
C VAL A 208 12.84 61.53 21.23
N ASP A 209 12.00 62.32 21.87
CA ASP A 209 12.06 62.59 23.31
C ASP A 209 10.71 63.11 23.81
N GLY A 210 10.18 62.57 24.91
CA GLY A 210 8.92 63.05 25.49
C GLY A 210 9.09 64.39 26.22
N ALA A 211 10.31 64.74 26.64
CA ALA A 211 10.62 66.07 27.17
C ALA A 211 12.11 66.40 27.04
N ASP A 212 12.45 67.38 26.21
CA ASP A 212 13.81 67.87 26.08
C ASP A 212 14.28 68.66 27.32
N LYS A 213 15.55 69.09 27.34
CA LYS A 213 16.11 69.90 28.46
C LYS A 213 15.42 71.25 28.68
N ALA A 214 14.62 71.72 27.72
CA ALA A 214 13.80 72.93 27.81
C ALA A 214 12.33 72.61 28.15
N GLY A 215 11.98 71.33 28.32
CA GLY A 215 10.66 70.83 28.70
C GLY A 215 9.71 70.55 27.54
N GLY A 216 10.18 70.59 26.28
CA GLY A 216 9.34 70.39 25.10
C GLY A 216 9.58 69.07 24.37
N GLU A 217 8.54 68.52 23.76
CA GLU A 217 8.56 67.21 23.07
C GLU A 217 9.37 67.24 21.75
N MET A 218 9.93 66.09 21.38
CA MET A 218 10.51 65.80 20.06
C MET A 218 9.91 64.51 19.48
N GLN A 219 9.36 64.64 18.27
CA GLN A 219 8.70 63.54 17.55
C GLN A 219 9.51 63.17 16.31
N GLY A 220 9.79 61.88 16.12
CA GLY A 220 10.55 61.39 14.97
C GLY A 220 9.63 60.95 13.84
N LEU A 221 10.08 61.14 12.61
CA LEU A 221 9.37 60.73 11.40
C LEU A 221 10.29 59.94 10.50
N ILE A 222 9.78 58.85 9.94
CA ILE A 222 10.51 58.03 8.95
C ILE A 222 9.55 57.40 7.95
N ARG A 223 9.89 57.46 6.67
CA ARG A 223 9.14 56.86 5.55
C ARG A 223 10.12 56.25 4.55
N PHE A 224 9.75 55.08 4.02
CA PHE A 224 10.42 54.46 2.88
C PHE A 224 9.49 54.56 1.67
N SER A 225 9.80 55.47 0.75
CA SER A 225 9.00 55.72 -0.45
C SER A 225 9.33 54.72 -1.56
N GLU A 226 8.42 54.55 -2.53
CA GLU A 226 8.65 53.71 -3.73
C GLU A 226 9.02 52.25 -3.41
N ILE A 227 8.52 51.70 -2.30
CA ILE A 227 8.78 50.30 -1.91
C ILE A 227 7.77 49.29 -2.46
N PHE A 228 6.55 49.75 -2.83
CA PHE A 228 5.54 48.94 -3.50
C PHE A 228 5.31 49.39 -4.94
N GLY A 229 5.12 48.44 -5.86
CA GLY A 229 4.87 48.70 -7.26
C GLY A 229 5.41 47.61 -8.19
N ASN A 230 5.37 47.86 -9.50
CA ASN A 230 5.83 46.92 -10.53
C ASN A 230 7.25 47.25 -11.05
N GLY A 231 7.95 48.20 -10.43
CA GLY A 231 9.30 48.60 -10.80
C GLY A 231 10.36 47.61 -10.30
N PRO A 232 11.57 47.61 -10.89
CA PRO A 232 12.67 46.77 -10.42
C PRO A 232 13.00 47.03 -8.94
N GLY A 233 13.01 45.96 -8.13
CA GLY A 233 13.32 46.04 -6.69
C GLY A 233 12.16 46.53 -5.80
N GLN A 234 10.97 46.74 -6.37
CA GLN A 234 9.75 47.02 -5.60
C GLN A 234 9.02 45.72 -5.23
N ILE A 235 8.25 45.77 -4.15
CA ILE A 235 7.36 44.70 -3.71
C ILE A 235 6.04 44.83 -4.50
N PRO A 236 5.53 43.76 -5.14
CA PRO A 236 4.23 43.81 -5.81
C PRO A 236 3.11 44.19 -4.84
N LEU A 237 2.14 44.98 -5.30
CA LEU A 237 0.91 45.22 -4.53
C LEU A 237 0.14 43.90 -4.37
N GLY A 238 -0.44 43.68 -3.19
CA GLY A 238 -1.15 42.45 -2.83
C GLY A 238 -0.24 41.30 -2.38
N ALA A 239 1.08 41.47 -2.36
CA ALA A 239 2.01 40.48 -1.82
C ALA A 239 1.72 40.16 -0.35
N THR A 240 1.87 38.89 0.03
CA THR A 240 1.78 38.47 1.43
C THR A 240 3.13 38.71 2.09
N ILE A 241 3.17 39.59 3.08
CA ILE A 241 4.37 39.96 3.83
C ILE A 241 4.56 38.96 4.97
N THR A 242 5.50 38.02 4.81
CA THR A 242 5.83 37.05 5.86
C THR A 242 6.61 37.71 7.01
N SER A 243 7.52 38.64 6.69
CA SER A 243 8.21 39.43 7.71
C SER A 243 8.71 40.77 7.19
N ALA A 244 8.69 41.80 8.03
CA ALA A 244 9.36 43.07 7.77
C ALA A 244 10.08 43.59 9.01
N THR A 245 11.33 44.00 8.86
CA THR A 245 12.18 44.47 9.95
C THR A 245 12.78 45.84 9.61
N LEU A 246 12.48 46.82 10.45
CA LEU A 246 13.14 48.12 10.48
C LEU A 246 14.37 48.06 11.39
N THR A 247 15.55 48.25 10.80
CA THR A 247 16.83 48.31 11.51
C THR A 247 17.20 49.77 11.76
N LEU A 248 17.36 50.14 13.03
CA LEU A 248 17.84 51.45 13.46
C LEU A 248 19.19 51.32 14.17
N VAL A 249 20.12 52.24 13.88
CA VAL A 249 21.39 52.35 14.61
C VAL A 249 21.32 53.53 15.57
N LEU A 250 21.16 53.22 16.85
CA LEU A 250 20.99 54.19 17.92
C LEU A 250 22.34 54.61 18.51
N SER A 251 22.66 55.90 18.35
CA SER A 251 23.78 56.53 19.06
C SER A 251 23.47 56.76 20.55
N ASN A 252 22.18 56.83 20.89
CA ASN A 252 21.64 56.87 22.23
C ASN A 252 20.32 56.08 22.29
N GLY A 253 20.25 55.07 23.16
CA GLY A 253 19.00 54.35 23.46
C GLY A 253 18.12 55.11 24.45
N THR A 254 16.95 54.55 24.72
CA THR A 254 15.99 55.02 25.72
C THR A 254 15.64 53.92 26.71
N ARG A 255 15.33 54.29 27.95
CA ARG A 255 14.76 53.41 28.99
C ARG A 255 13.23 53.50 29.08
N ASP A 256 12.63 54.41 28.34
CA ASP A 256 11.20 54.64 28.27
C ASP A 256 10.60 53.92 27.06
N SER A 257 9.28 53.76 27.07
CA SER A 257 8.56 53.11 25.97
C SER A 257 8.62 53.94 24.69
N VAL A 258 8.76 53.27 23.56
CA VAL A 258 8.75 53.85 22.21
C VAL A 258 7.53 53.33 21.48
N ALA A 259 6.75 54.22 20.87
CA ALA A 259 5.60 53.85 20.06
C ALA A 259 5.79 54.31 18.61
N PHE A 260 5.45 53.43 17.67
CA PHE A 260 5.37 53.73 16.24
C PHE A 260 3.90 53.80 15.84
N HIS A 261 3.49 54.94 15.30
CA HIS A 261 2.15 55.17 14.77
C HIS A 261 2.23 55.32 13.26
N LEU A 262 1.35 54.66 12.53
CA LEU A 262 1.20 54.91 11.09
C LEU A 262 0.72 56.35 10.87
N MET A 263 1.32 57.03 9.89
CA MET A 263 0.84 58.35 9.47
C MET A 263 -0.42 58.20 8.61
N ALA A 264 -1.49 58.89 8.98
CA ALA A 264 -2.75 58.87 8.24
C ALA A 264 -2.68 59.76 6.99
N GLY A 265 -1.90 60.85 7.05
CA GLY A 265 -1.65 61.77 5.93
C GLY A 265 -0.19 61.81 5.48
N ASP A 266 0.04 62.22 4.22
CA ASP A 266 1.39 62.42 3.69
C ASP A 266 2.05 63.68 4.30
N TRP A 267 2.86 63.46 5.34
CA TRP A 267 3.60 64.53 6.02
C TRP A 267 4.72 65.13 5.19
N THR A 268 5.16 64.48 4.11
CA THR A 268 6.20 65.00 3.20
C THR A 268 5.65 66.04 2.23
N SER A 269 4.32 66.14 2.11
CA SER A 269 3.65 67.16 1.30
C SER A 269 3.56 68.54 1.99
N GLN A 270 3.94 68.63 3.26
CA GLN A 270 3.93 69.88 4.03
C GLN A 270 5.05 70.82 3.56
N ALA A 271 4.72 72.11 3.39
CA ALA A 271 5.69 73.12 2.96
C ALA A 271 6.78 73.36 4.02
N ASP A 272 6.43 73.23 5.30
CA ASP A 272 7.31 73.41 6.45
C ASP A 272 7.12 72.24 7.45
N ILE A 273 7.97 71.21 7.38
CA ILE A 273 7.96 70.09 8.33
C ILE A 273 8.54 70.56 9.67
N THR A 274 7.67 71.17 10.47
CA THR A 274 7.99 71.83 11.74
C THR A 274 6.86 71.59 12.73
N TRP A 275 7.12 71.78 14.03
CA TRP A 275 6.09 71.58 15.06
C TRP A 275 4.84 72.44 14.81
N ASN A 276 5.04 73.74 14.52
CA ASN A 276 3.93 74.65 14.21
C ASN A 276 3.32 74.41 12.83
N GLY A 277 4.08 73.80 11.89
CA GLY A 277 3.58 73.35 10.60
C GLY A 277 2.45 72.34 10.73
N PHE A 278 2.50 71.49 11.77
CA PHE A 278 1.42 70.57 12.16
C PHE A 278 0.43 71.18 13.18
N GLY A 279 0.44 72.52 13.38
CA GLY A 279 -0.42 73.22 14.32
C GLY A 279 0.03 73.14 15.78
N ASN A 280 0.47 71.98 16.26
CA ASN A 280 1.09 71.79 17.57
C ASN A 280 1.78 70.41 17.69
N GLY A 281 2.67 70.08 16.76
CA GLY A 281 3.17 68.70 16.62
C GLY A 281 2.12 67.76 16.03
N ILE A 282 2.50 66.51 15.79
CA ILE A 282 1.61 65.51 15.19
C ILE A 282 0.77 64.87 16.30
N GLN A 283 -0.55 64.82 16.08
CA GLN A 283 -1.48 64.19 17.01
C GLN A 283 -1.79 62.75 16.58
N THR A 284 -1.99 61.88 17.56
CA THR A 284 -2.40 60.48 17.36
C THR A 284 -3.91 60.35 17.61
N ASP A 285 -4.72 60.99 16.77
CA ASP A 285 -6.18 61.09 16.89
C ASP A 285 -6.93 60.61 15.63
N ASP A 286 -6.25 59.79 14.82
CA ASP A 286 -6.70 59.26 13.53
C ASP A 286 -6.86 60.32 12.43
N VAL A 287 -6.37 61.56 12.64
CA VAL A 287 -6.32 62.62 11.62
C VAL A 287 -4.93 62.75 11.02
N GLU A 288 -3.90 63.09 11.82
CA GLU A 288 -2.52 63.16 11.31
C GLU A 288 -1.79 61.81 11.40
N ALA A 289 -1.90 61.14 12.55
CA ALA A 289 -1.42 59.78 12.78
C ALA A 289 -2.50 58.93 13.46
N PHE A 290 -2.48 57.62 13.20
CA PHE A 290 -3.43 56.70 13.84
C PHE A 290 -3.23 56.67 15.36
N SER A 291 -4.34 56.65 16.10
CA SER A 291 -4.37 56.69 17.57
C SER A 291 -3.83 55.40 18.20
N SER A 292 -4.05 54.26 17.53
CA SER A 292 -3.43 52.98 17.89
C SER A 292 -2.01 52.90 17.33
N PRO A 293 -0.98 52.65 18.16
CA PRO A 293 0.34 52.35 17.66
C PRO A 293 0.36 50.99 16.94
N ASP A 294 1.17 50.89 15.90
CA ASP A 294 1.46 49.64 15.20
C ASP A 294 2.54 48.83 15.95
N VAL A 295 3.50 49.51 16.57
CA VAL A 295 4.55 48.89 17.37
C VAL A 295 4.72 49.62 18.68
N VAL A 296 4.80 48.87 19.80
CA VAL A 296 5.15 49.41 21.12
C VAL A 296 6.31 48.62 21.70
N LEU A 297 7.42 49.32 21.95
CA LEU A 297 8.63 48.75 22.53
C LEU A 297 8.83 49.30 23.94
N SER A 298 9.17 48.44 24.90
CA SER A 298 9.36 48.86 26.29
C SER A 298 10.62 49.71 26.52
N ARG A 299 11.60 49.60 25.60
CA ARG A 299 12.86 50.35 25.55
C ARG A 299 13.54 50.12 24.20
N LEU A 300 14.58 50.90 23.90
CA LEU A 300 15.53 50.62 22.82
C LEU A 300 16.95 50.84 23.33
N ASN A 301 17.86 49.90 23.12
CA ASN A 301 19.23 50.04 23.60
C ASN A 301 20.08 50.85 22.61
N LYS A 302 21.22 51.34 23.12
CA LYS A 302 22.24 51.91 22.25
C LYS A 302 22.87 50.79 21.44
N GLY A 303 22.91 50.93 20.11
CA GLY A 303 23.42 49.91 19.21
C GLY A 303 22.50 49.72 18.01
N THR A 304 22.55 48.55 17.39
CA THR A 304 21.63 48.18 16.33
C THR A 304 20.39 47.54 16.97
N GLU A 305 19.22 48.06 16.63
CA GLU A 305 17.93 47.55 17.10
C GLU A 305 17.10 47.12 15.87
N LEU A 306 16.43 45.97 16.00
CA LEU A 306 15.59 45.36 14.98
C LEU A 306 14.14 45.48 15.43
N ILE A 307 13.32 46.15 14.64
CA ILE A 307 11.94 46.48 14.98
C ILE A 307 11.04 45.79 13.98
N ASP A 308 10.20 44.89 14.46
CA ASP A 308 9.19 44.23 13.63
C ASP A 308 8.14 45.25 13.19
N VAL A 309 7.98 45.41 11.88
CA VAL A 309 7.01 46.29 11.23
C VAL A 309 6.18 45.53 10.20
N THR A 310 6.09 44.20 10.35
CA THR A 310 5.40 43.29 9.41
C THR A 310 3.95 43.72 9.18
N GLN A 311 3.23 44.08 10.24
CA GLN A 311 1.83 44.49 10.15
C GLN A 311 1.64 45.77 9.33
N SER A 312 2.46 46.80 9.55
CA SER A 312 2.48 48.01 8.72
C SER A 312 2.69 47.70 7.24
N LEU A 313 3.66 46.83 6.93
CA LEU A 313 4.00 46.49 5.55
C LEU A 313 2.89 45.68 4.88
N GLN A 314 2.26 44.74 5.60
CA GLN A 314 1.11 44.02 5.08
C GLN A 314 -0.04 44.98 4.77
N ALA A 315 -0.36 45.91 5.68
CA ALA A 315 -1.42 46.89 5.45
C ALA A 315 -1.15 47.76 4.20
N TRP A 316 0.11 48.15 3.96
CA TRP A 316 0.50 48.88 2.74
C TRP A 316 0.41 48.02 1.48
N SER A 317 0.79 46.74 1.58
CA SER A 317 0.63 45.77 0.48
C SER A 317 -0.84 45.59 0.09
N ASP A 318 -1.73 45.58 1.08
CA ASP A 318 -3.20 45.46 0.91
C ASP A 318 -3.85 46.76 0.38
N GLY A 319 -3.06 47.82 0.17
CA GLY A 319 -3.50 49.07 -0.46
C GLY A 319 -3.67 50.25 0.48
N LEU A 320 -3.31 50.14 1.76
CA LEU A 320 -3.21 51.32 2.64
C LEU A 320 -2.09 52.25 2.15
N ALA A 321 -2.31 53.56 2.18
CA ALA A 321 -1.29 54.51 1.76
C ALA A 321 -0.04 54.46 2.68
N ASN A 322 1.13 54.19 2.09
CA ASN A 322 2.40 54.27 2.79
C ASN A 322 2.80 55.74 2.99
N ASN A 323 2.46 56.30 4.15
CA ASN A 323 2.91 57.61 4.61
C ASN A 323 4.02 57.52 5.67
N GLY A 324 4.55 56.33 5.96
CA GLY A 324 5.57 56.12 6.99
C GLY A 324 5.04 56.17 8.42
N TRP A 325 5.95 56.35 9.37
CA TRP A 325 5.70 56.26 10.80
C TRP A 325 6.06 57.54 11.55
N LEU A 326 5.21 57.90 12.51
CA LEU A 326 5.54 58.75 13.65
C LEU A 326 6.12 57.89 14.77
N MET A 327 7.24 58.33 15.35
CA MET A 327 7.83 57.71 16.54
C MET A 327 7.76 58.68 17.72
N THR A 328 7.24 58.19 18.85
CA THR A 328 7.12 58.93 20.12
C THR A 328 7.78 58.17 21.27
N VAL A 329 8.15 58.89 22.33
CA VAL A 329 8.73 58.33 23.56
C VAL A 329 7.84 58.73 24.75
N GLY A 330 7.49 57.78 25.60
CA GLY A 330 6.55 57.98 26.71
C GLY A 330 7.09 58.73 27.94
N GLY A 331 8.39 59.07 27.97
CA GLY A 331 9.06 59.72 29.10
C GLY A 331 10.15 60.71 28.69
N ASP A 332 10.95 61.18 29.65
CA ASP A 332 11.98 62.21 29.46
C ASP A 332 13.35 61.65 29.04
N ASN A 333 13.45 60.33 28.84
CA ASN A 333 14.64 59.68 28.37
C ASN A 333 14.58 59.45 26.86
N GLY A 334 14.81 60.48 26.04
CA GLY A 334 14.80 60.34 24.58
C GLY A 334 15.88 59.45 23.97
N LEU A 335 15.69 59.10 22.70
CA LEU A 335 16.59 58.29 21.86
C LEU A 335 17.15 59.09 20.69
N ARG A 336 18.19 58.55 20.04
CA ARG A 336 18.83 59.14 18.85
C ARG A 336 19.30 58.07 17.87
N PHE A 337 18.78 58.10 16.66
CA PHE A 337 19.19 57.19 15.59
C PHE A 337 19.76 57.96 14.38
N GLY A 338 20.58 57.30 13.56
CA GLY A 338 21.13 57.89 12.35
C GLY A 338 20.04 58.13 11.30
N SER A 339 20.06 59.30 10.66
CA SER A 339 19.15 59.62 9.54
C SER A 339 19.64 59.06 8.22
N SER A 340 18.86 59.24 7.16
CA SER A 340 19.25 59.02 5.75
C SER A 340 20.48 59.83 5.30
N GLU A 341 20.82 60.95 5.94
CA GLU A 341 22.07 61.71 5.69
C GLU A 341 23.29 61.16 6.46
N SER A 342 23.10 60.12 7.27
CA SER A 342 24.16 59.54 8.10
C SER A 342 24.84 58.35 7.43
N GLY A 343 26.01 57.95 7.96
CA GLY A 343 26.66 56.69 7.57
C GLY A 343 25.99 55.44 8.15
N THR A 344 24.91 55.59 8.89
CA THR A 344 24.14 54.52 9.54
C THR A 344 22.65 54.71 9.28
N ALA A 345 22.32 54.98 8.01
CA ALA A 345 20.94 55.21 7.57
C ALA A 345 20.04 54.01 7.90
N PRO A 346 18.76 54.24 8.26
CA PRO A 346 17.80 53.17 8.54
C PRO A 346 17.70 52.15 7.40
N ILE A 347 17.48 50.88 7.74
CA ILE A 347 17.30 49.78 6.77
C ILE A 347 15.93 49.17 6.99
N LEU A 348 15.15 49.00 5.92
CA LEU A 348 13.93 48.21 5.94
C LEU A 348 14.16 46.92 5.15
N SER A 349 14.08 45.76 5.80
CA SER A 349 14.16 44.45 5.15
C SER A 349 12.78 43.81 5.14
N VAL A 350 12.32 43.30 3.99
CA VAL A 350 10.98 42.73 3.83
C VAL A 350 11.08 41.39 3.10
N THR A 351 10.51 40.34 3.68
CA THR A 351 10.32 39.03 3.08
C THR A 351 8.85 38.83 2.76
N TYR A 352 8.54 38.42 1.53
CA TYR A 352 7.17 38.29 1.04
C TYR A 352 7.03 37.17 0.01
N SER A 353 5.81 36.67 -0.16
CA SER A 353 5.43 35.82 -1.29
C SER A 353 4.55 36.60 -2.28
N ILE A 354 4.68 36.29 -3.56
CA ILE A 354 3.91 36.92 -4.63
C ILE A 354 2.57 36.18 -4.72
N PRO A 355 1.42 36.88 -4.83
CA PRO A 355 0.14 36.22 -5.06
C PRO A 355 0.24 35.46 -6.38
N THR A 356 -0.09 34.18 -6.37
CA THR A 356 -0.27 33.45 -7.61
C THR A 356 -1.54 33.98 -8.27
N ASP A 357 -1.44 34.46 -9.52
CA ASP A 357 -2.65 34.73 -10.30
C ASP A 357 -3.46 33.41 -10.39
N PRO A 358 -4.80 33.46 -10.31
CA PRO A 358 -5.59 32.26 -10.47
C PRO A 358 -5.31 31.66 -11.85
N VAL A 359 -4.82 30.42 -11.87
CA VAL A 359 -4.42 29.74 -13.09
C VAL A 359 -5.68 29.14 -13.74
N PRO A 360 -5.92 29.37 -15.05
CA PRO A 360 -7.01 28.72 -15.75
C PRO A 360 -6.96 27.20 -15.60
N GLY A 361 -8.08 26.61 -15.15
CA GLY A 361 -8.16 25.20 -14.77
C GLY A 361 -9.60 24.68 -14.75
N ILE A 362 -9.74 23.35 -14.68
CA ILE A 362 -11.02 22.64 -14.53
C ILE A 362 -11.05 22.09 -13.10
N THR A 363 -12.06 22.45 -12.33
CA THR A 363 -12.36 21.82 -11.05
C THR A 363 -13.31 20.65 -11.29
N VAL A 364 -13.00 19.48 -10.73
CA VAL A 364 -13.92 18.35 -10.65
C VAL A 364 -14.02 17.95 -9.19
N THR A 365 -15.24 17.85 -8.67
CA THR A 365 -15.52 17.44 -7.30
C THR A 365 -16.37 16.19 -7.32
N GLU A 366 -15.86 15.12 -6.73
CA GLU A 366 -16.56 13.85 -6.55
C GLU A 366 -17.57 13.95 -5.39
N SER A 367 -18.69 13.22 -5.47
CA SER A 367 -19.54 13.02 -4.28
C SER A 367 -18.70 12.38 -3.18
N ASP A 368 -18.86 12.83 -1.93
CA ASP A 368 -18.27 12.18 -0.75
C ASP A 368 -16.75 11.92 -0.79
N GLY A 369 -16.02 12.53 -1.73
CA GLY A 369 -14.57 12.43 -1.88
C GLY A 369 -14.07 11.28 -2.77
N SER A 370 -14.95 10.46 -3.35
CA SER A 370 -14.60 9.37 -4.27
C SER A 370 -15.80 8.97 -5.13
N THR A 371 -15.55 8.56 -6.37
CA THR A 371 -16.62 8.12 -7.27
C THR A 371 -16.78 6.60 -7.26
N ILE A 372 -17.87 6.09 -6.71
CA ILE A 372 -18.15 4.65 -6.61
C ILE A 372 -19.60 4.38 -7.06
N VAL A 373 -19.78 3.46 -8.00
CA VAL A 373 -21.09 2.99 -8.46
C VAL A 373 -21.20 1.48 -8.30
N THR A 374 -22.41 0.98 -8.12
CA THR A 374 -22.71 -0.45 -8.02
C THR A 374 -23.80 -0.79 -9.03
N GLU A 375 -23.74 -1.98 -9.63
CA GLU A 375 -24.66 -2.41 -10.69
C GLU A 375 -26.13 -2.44 -10.26
N ASP A 376 -26.43 -2.75 -8.99
CA ASP A 376 -27.77 -2.65 -8.40
C ASP A 376 -28.01 -1.35 -7.62
N GLY A 377 -27.02 -0.45 -7.63
CA GLY A 377 -26.94 0.71 -6.75
C GLY A 377 -27.54 1.97 -7.33
N GLU A 378 -27.71 2.96 -6.45
CA GLU A 378 -27.86 4.34 -6.92
C GLU A 378 -26.53 4.78 -7.56
N GLY A 379 -26.64 5.56 -8.62
CA GLY A 379 -25.49 6.14 -9.30
C GLY A 379 -24.75 7.18 -8.45
N ASP A 380 -23.67 7.71 -9.01
CA ASP A 380 -22.85 8.74 -8.39
C ASP A 380 -22.88 10.05 -9.20
N SER A 381 -22.21 11.10 -8.74
CA SER A 381 -22.18 12.40 -9.39
C SER A 381 -20.83 13.10 -9.31
N LEU A 382 -20.49 13.81 -10.38
CA LEU A 382 -19.36 14.73 -10.43
C LEU A 382 -19.88 16.16 -10.61
N SER A 383 -19.32 17.09 -9.86
CA SER A 383 -19.58 18.53 -9.98
C SER A 383 -18.39 19.19 -10.67
N VAL A 384 -18.63 19.87 -11.79
CA VAL A 384 -17.57 20.45 -12.64
C VAL A 384 -17.71 21.97 -12.73
N SER A 385 -16.61 22.71 -12.60
CA SER A 385 -16.52 24.16 -12.79
C SER A 385 -15.17 24.57 -13.39
N LEU A 386 -15.01 25.85 -13.75
CA LEU A 386 -13.72 26.42 -14.15
C LEU A 386 -13.11 27.28 -13.04
N GLU A 387 -11.78 27.38 -13.01
CA GLU A 387 -11.03 28.16 -12.00
C GLU A 387 -10.94 29.67 -12.32
N THR A 388 -11.15 30.06 -13.58
CA THR A 388 -11.16 31.47 -14.03
C THR A 388 -12.27 31.74 -15.06
N ALA A 389 -12.67 33.00 -15.20
CA ALA A 389 -13.63 33.40 -16.22
C ALA A 389 -13.04 33.24 -17.63
N PRO A 390 -13.61 32.40 -18.51
CA PRO A 390 -13.09 32.25 -19.85
C PRO A 390 -13.48 33.45 -20.73
N THR A 391 -12.64 33.76 -21.72
CA THR A 391 -12.83 34.85 -22.69
C THR A 391 -13.69 34.43 -23.89
N ALA A 392 -13.91 33.12 -24.07
CA ALA A 392 -14.83 32.51 -25.03
C ALA A 392 -15.46 31.24 -24.42
N ASP A 393 -16.55 30.73 -25.01
CA ASP A 393 -17.22 29.53 -24.49
C ASP A 393 -16.27 28.32 -24.48
N VAL A 394 -16.32 27.54 -23.40
CA VAL A 394 -15.53 26.33 -23.18
C VAL A 394 -16.48 25.13 -23.19
N THR A 395 -16.27 24.20 -24.12
CA THR A 395 -16.99 22.92 -24.13
C THR A 395 -16.11 21.84 -23.52
N ILE A 396 -16.59 21.18 -22.47
CA ILE A 396 -15.94 20.01 -21.88
C ILE A 396 -16.61 18.75 -22.43
N THR A 397 -15.82 17.83 -23.01
CA THR A 397 -16.27 16.50 -23.43
C THR A 397 -15.79 15.46 -22.42
N VAL A 398 -16.70 14.61 -21.95
CA VAL A 398 -16.42 13.52 -21.02
C VAL A 398 -16.26 12.23 -21.83
N SER A 399 -15.22 11.48 -21.54
CA SER A 399 -14.92 10.18 -22.15
C SER A 399 -14.43 9.20 -21.09
N THR A 400 -14.47 7.90 -21.38
CA THR A 400 -13.90 6.85 -20.52
C THR A 400 -12.86 6.05 -21.31
N SER A 401 -11.95 5.41 -20.58
CA SER A 401 -10.86 4.58 -21.14
C SER A 401 -11.23 3.10 -21.31
N GLY A 402 -12.35 2.63 -20.76
CA GLY A 402 -12.83 1.24 -20.87
C GLY A 402 -14.29 1.15 -21.35
N PRO A 403 -14.72 0.06 -22.02
CA PRO A 403 -15.87 0.16 -22.90
C PRO A 403 -17.25 -0.13 -22.30
N ASP A 404 -17.42 -0.91 -21.23
CA ASP A 404 -18.71 -1.63 -21.11
C ASP A 404 -19.55 -1.39 -19.83
N ASP A 405 -18.96 -1.04 -18.67
CA ASP A 405 -19.73 -1.13 -17.39
C ASP A 405 -20.02 0.20 -16.69
N ILE A 406 -19.75 1.32 -17.38
CA ILE A 406 -19.97 2.67 -16.85
C ILE A 406 -20.80 3.57 -17.78
N GLY A 407 -21.94 4.03 -17.27
CA GLY A 407 -22.78 5.06 -17.89
C GLY A 407 -22.54 6.44 -17.28
N PHE A 408 -22.56 7.50 -18.10
CA PHE A 408 -22.51 8.88 -17.61
C PHE A 408 -23.32 9.86 -18.48
N THR A 409 -23.94 10.85 -17.85
CA THR A 409 -24.75 11.87 -18.53
C THR A 409 -24.76 13.23 -17.80
N PRO A 410 -24.65 14.36 -18.51
CA PRO A 410 -24.43 14.48 -19.95
C PRO A 410 -22.98 14.22 -20.35
N GLN A 411 -22.74 13.87 -21.62
CA GLN A 411 -21.37 13.66 -22.16
C GLN A 411 -20.63 14.96 -22.47
N THR A 412 -21.33 16.10 -22.47
CA THR A 412 -20.73 17.42 -22.74
C THR A 412 -21.29 18.49 -21.81
N LEU A 413 -20.41 19.35 -21.29
CA LEU A 413 -20.75 20.53 -20.51
C LEU A 413 -20.31 21.79 -21.26
N THR A 414 -21.00 22.92 -21.06
CA THR A 414 -20.63 24.20 -21.69
C THR A 414 -20.55 25.31 -20.66
N PHE A 415 -19.38 25.94 -20.57
CA PHE A 415 -19.11 27.07 -19.69
C PHE A 415 -18.89 28.34 -20.52
N THR A 416 -19.40 29.47 -20.03
CA THR A 416 -19.32 30.80 -20.61
C THR A 416 -18.75 31.75 -19.56
N SER A 417 -18.43 32.98 -19.95
CA SER A 417 -18.00 34.02 -18.99
C SER A 417 -19.02 34.34 -17.89
N GLU A 418 -20.28 33.90 -18.03
CA GLU A 418 -21.36 34.14 -17.07
C GLU A 418 -21.60 32.99 -16.09
N ASN A 419 -21.30 31.74 -16.48
CA ASN A 419 -21.61 30.54 -15.68
C ASN A 419 -20.38 29.71 -15.28
N TRP A 420 -19.16 30.15 -15.59
CA TRP A 420 -17.92 29.40 -15.38
C TRP A 420 -17.70 28.89 -13.94
N GLN A 421 -18.16 29.65 -12.93
CA GLN A 421 -18.12 29.22 -11.51
C GLN A 421 -19.36 28.45 -11.05
N THR A 422 -20.42 28.38 -11.85
CA THR A 422 -21.64 27.65 -11.47
C THR A 422 -21.40 26.17 -11.76
N PRO A 423 -21.34 25.30 -10.73
CA PRO A 423 -21.01 23.91 -10.97
C PRO A 423 -22.09 23.22 -11.80
N GLN A 424 -21.67 22.41 -12.77
CA GLN A 424 -22.54 21.57 -13.60
C GLN A 424 -22.30 20.11 -13.26
N THR A 425 -23.38 19.33 -13.16
CA THR A 425 -23.33 17.95 -12.66
C THR A 425 -23.29 16.94 -13.82
N ILE A 426 -22.41 15.95 -13.69
CA ILE A 426 -22.44 14.70 -14.46
C ILE A 426 -22.94 13.61 -13.53
N LEU A 427 -23.95 12.86 -13.93
CA LEU A 427 -24.44 11.67 -13.23
C LEU A 427 -23.75 10.44 -13.81
N LEU A 428 -23.35 9.51 -12.94
CA LEU A 428 -22.70 8.26 -13.26
C LEU A 428 -23.56 7.10 -12.79
N SER A 429 -23.52 5.98 -13.49
CA SER A 429 -24.17 4.74 -13.09
C SER A 429 -23.34 3.56 -13.57
N ALA A 430 -23.38 2.46 -12.84
CA ALA A 430 -22.91 1.19 -13.37
C ALA A 430 -23.93 0.64 -14.40
N ILE A 431 -23.48 -0.21 -15.32
CA ILE A 431 -24.34 -0.92 -16.26
C ILE A 431 -24.50 -2.34 -15.71
N ASP A 432 -25.69 -2.65 -15.20
CA ASP A 432 -26.03 -3.96 -14.59
C ASP A 432 -26.06 -5.09 -15.62
N ASP A 433 -25.32 -6.17 -15.36
CA ASP A 433 -25.40 -7.38 -16.17
C ASP A 433 -25.65 -8.69 -15.37
N THR A 434 -25.07 -9.82 -15.77
CA THR A 434 -25.25 -11.14 -15.10
C THR A 434 -23.93 -11.91 -14.99
N ILE A 435 -22.81 -11.26 -15.29
CA ILE A 435 -21.48 -11.85 -15.31
C ILE A 435 -20.83 -11.48 -13.98
N THR A 436 -20.40 -12.49 -13.23
CA THR A 436 -19.61 -12.22 -12.02
C THR A 436 -18.25 -11.67 -12.40
N GLU A 437 -17.98 -10.47 -11.90
CA GLU A 437 -16.75 -9.72 -12.13
C GLU A 437 -16.14 -9.25 -10.80
N GLY A 438 -14.89 -8.80 -10.88
CA GLY A 438 -14.28 -8.13 -9.73
C GLY A 438 -14.75 -6.69 -9.61
N THR A 439 -14.28 -5.97 -8.60
CA THR A 439 -14.36 -4.49 -8.64
C THR A 439 -13.47 -3.97 -9.78
N GLU A 440 -14.07 -3.26 -10.72
CA GLU A 440 -13.38 -2.67 -11.85
C GLU A 440 -13.13 -1.17 -11.66
N ASN A 441 -12.05 -0.67 -12.25
CA ASN A 441 -11.65 0.73 -12.13
C ASN A 441 -11.55 1.39 -13.50
N PHE A 442 -12.32 2.45 -13.71
CA PHE A 442 -12.34 3.25 -14.93
C PHE A 442 -11.77 4.63 -14.69
N THR A 443 -11.20 5.23 -15.73
CA THR A 443 -10.82 6.65 -15.70
C THR A 443 -11.74 7.44 -16.63
N LEU A 444 -12.54 8.34 -16.05
CA LEU A 444 -13.25 9.39 -16.77
C LEU A 444 -12.28 10.51 -17.11
N ILE A 445 -12.24 10.92 -18.37
CA ILE A 445 -11.37 11.98 -18.90
C ILE A 445 -12.25 13.11 -19.42
N LEU A 446 -12.10 14.30 -18.82
CA LEU A 446 -12.76 15.53 -19.19
C LEU A 446 -11.80 16.37 -20.03
N THR A 447 -12.12 16.60 -21.30
CA THR A 447 -11.28 17.39 -22.22
C THR A 447 -11.99 18.64 -22.68
N THR A 448 -11.33 19.80 -22.58
CA THR A 448 -11.88 21.07 -23.04
C THR A 448 -11.58 21.35 -24.52
N SER A 449 -12.51 22.02 -25.19
CA SER A 449 -12.30 22.70 -26.47
C SER A 449 -12.82 24.13 -26.38
N SER A 450 -12.01 25.10 -26.77
CA SER A 450 -12.40 26.52 -26.75
C SER A 450 -11.57 27.38 -27.72
N PRO A 451 -12.14 28.46 -28.27
CA PRO A 451 -11.35 29.54 -28.87
C PRO A 451 -10.48 30.30 -27.85
N ASP A 452 -10.78 30.19 -26.56
CA ASP A 452 -9.91 30.69 -25.51
C ASP A 452 -8.68 29.78 -25.37
N THR A 453 -7.51 30.27 -25.76
CA THR A 453 -6.26 29.52 -25.69
C THR A 453 -5.86 29.17 -24.26
N ASP A 454 -6.37 29.94 -23.29
CA ASP A 454 -6.22 29.64 -21.88
C ASP A 454 -7.17 28.56 -21.45
N TYR A 455 -7.98 27.92 -22.30
CA TYR A 455 -8.81 26.76 -21.95
C TYR A 455 -8.80 25.66 -23.01
N ASP A 456 -8.28 25.87 -24.21
CA ASP A 456 -8.27 24.86 -25.27
C ASP A 456 -7.36 23.65 -24.94
N GLY A 457 -7.89 22.44 -25.08
CA GLY A 457 -7.10 21.20 -24.96
C GLY A 457 -6.64 20.83 -23.55
N ARG A 458 -7.25 21.40 -22.49
CA ARG A 458 -6.99 20.96 -21.11
C ARG A 458 -7.72 19.67 -20.79
N THR A 459 -7.14 18.90 -19.87
CA THR A 459 -7.67 17.63 -19.41
C THR A 459 -7.77 17.60 -17.90
N SER A 460 -8.82 16.99 -17.38
CA SER A 460 -8.93 16.52 -16.00
C SER A 460 -9.41 15.07 -16.02
N SER A 461 -9.13 14.32 -14.96
CA SER A 461 -9.53 12.92 -14.88
C SER A 461 -10.01 12.53 -13.49
N VAL A 462 -10.95 11.59 -13.44
CA VAL A 462 -11.50 11.02 -12.21
C VAL A 462 -11.46 9.50 -12.31
N SER A 463 -11.05 8.84 -11.22
CA SER A 463 -11.14 7.39 -11.09
C SER A 463 -12.52 7.01 -10.62
N VAL A 464 -13.13 6.00 -11.24
CA VAL A 464 -14.44 5.49 -10.87
C VAL A 464 -14.33 4.00 -10.61
N ALA A 465 -14.78 3.56 -9.44
CA ALA A 465 -14.89 2.14 -9.11
C ALA A 465 -16.32 1.65 -9.41
N VAL A 466 -16.42 0.55 -10.15
CA VAL A 466 -17.67 -0.18 -10.39
C VAL A 466 -17.64 -1.44 -9.54
N ILE A 467 -18.64 -1.60 -8.65
CA ILE A 467 -18.79 -2.76 -7.79
C ILE A 467 -19.80 -3.72 -8.44
N ASP A 468 -19.33 -4.93 -8.73
CA ASP A 468 -20.18 -6.05 -9.17
C ASP A 468 -21.16 -6.46 -8.05
N ASN A 469 -22.42 -6.67 -8.43
CA ASN A 469 -23.48 -7.13 -7.53
C ASN A 469 -23.72 -8.65 -7.63
N ASP A 470 -23.09 -9.32 -8.60
CA ASP A 470 -23.31 -10.73 -8.88
C ASP A 470 -22.57 -11.63 -7.88
N ALA A 471 -23.20 -12.75 -7.54
CA ALA A 471 -22.68 -13.65 -6.54
C ALA A 471 -21.58 -14.54 -7.14
N VAL A 472 -20.40 -14.55 -6.49
CA VAL A 472 -19.34 -15.52 -6.78
C VAL A 472 -19.88 -16.95 -6.68
N VAL A 473 -19.94 -17.64 -7.82
CA VAL A 473 -20.20 -19.09 -7.87
C VAL A 473 -18.95 -19.77 -7.31
N GLN A 474 -19.02 -20.24 -6.06
CA GLN A 474 -17.95 -21.01 -5.45
C GLN A 474 -17.89 -22.40 -6.11
N PRO A 475 -16.70 -22.89 -6.51
CA PRO A 475 -16.59 -24.22 -7.10
C PRO A 475 -17.05 -25.28 -6.09
N LEU A 476 -17.89 -26.22 -6.54
CA LEU A 476 -18.29 -27.36 -5.73
C LEU A 476 -17.07 -28.25 -5.45
N SER A 477 -16.88 -28.64 -4.18
CA SER A 477 -15.78 -29.54 -3.79
C SER A 477 -16.13 -30.99 -4.14
N PRO A 478 -15.16 -31.83 -4.57
CA PRO A 478 -15.41 -33.22 -4.92
C PRO A 478 -16.14 -34.00 -3.84
N GLU A 479 -17.13 -34.79 -4.26
CA GLU A 479 -18.03 -35.55 -3.39
C GLU A 479 -17.91 -37.05 -3.65
N VAL A 480 -17.72 -37.85 -2.60
CA VAL A 480 -17.82 -39.32 -2.70
C VAL A 480 -19.28 -39.73 -2.83
N VAL A 481 -19.66 -40.25 -3.99
CA VAL A 481 -21.05 -40.62 -4.30
C VAL A 481 -21.34 -42.11 -4.13
N ALA A 482 -20.33 -42.97 -4.24
CA ALA A 482 -20.46 -44.40 -3.98
C ALA A 482 -19.19 -45.02 -3.39
N ILE A 483 -19.37 -46.12 -2.64
CA ILE A 483 -18.30 -46.91 -2.03
C ILE A 483 -18.67 -48.38 -2.17
N HIS A 484 -17.75 -49.17 -2.72
CA HIS A 484 -17.89 -50.61 -2.86
C HIS A 484 -16.75 -51.31 -2.14
N ASN A 485 -17.06 -52.38 -1.44
CA ASN A 485 -16.08 -53.21 -0.77
C ASN A 485 -15.53 -54.22 -1.77
N THR A 486 -14.27 -54.07 -2.20
CA THR A 486 -13.69 -54.93 -3.25
C THR A 486 -13.38 -56.32 -2.73
N THR A 487 -13.32 -56.46 -1.40
CA THR A 487 -13.23 -57.79 -0.80
C THR A 487 -14.44 -58.63 -1.14
N ASP A 488 -15.60 -58.06 -1.47
CA ASP A 488 -16.79 -58.83 -1.84
C ASP A 488 -16.68 -59.58 -3.20
N TYR A 489 -15.57 -59.43 -3.93
CA TYR A 489 -15.32 -59.97 -5.27
C TYR A 489 -14.79 -61.41 -5.26
N PHE A 490 -15.43 -62.30 -4.50
CA PHE A 490 -14.97 -63.68 -4.27
C PHE A 490 -15.20 -64.74 -5.37
N PRO A 491 -15.98 -64.56 -6.46
CA PRO A 491 -16.27 -65.71 -7.32
C PRO A 491 -15.01 -66.26 -8.00
N ASP A 492 -14.75 -67.55 -7.74
CA ASP A 492 -13.57 -68.31 -8.16
C ASP A 492 -12.21 -67.90 -7.55
N ASP A 493 -12.20 -66.96 -6.60
CA ASP A 493 -11.03 -66.64 -5.77
C ASP A 493 -10.82 -67.69 -4.64
N PRO A 494 -9.70 -68.46 -4.64
CA PRO A 494 -9.41 -69.43 -3.61
C PRO A 494 -9.03 -68.84 -2.24
N SER A 495 -8.68 -67.56 -2.16
CA SER A 495 -8.38 -66.88 -0.89
C SER A 495 -9.65 -66.69 -0.05
N GLY A 496 -10.79 -66.49 -0.73
CA GLY A 496 -12.08 -66.24 -0.12
C GLY A 496 -12.25 -64.81 0.40
N TYR A 497 -11.38 -63.88 -0.03
CA TYR A 497 -11.38 -62.48 0.36
C TYR A 497 -11.57 -61.49 -0.80
N GLY A 498 -11.72 -61.95 -2.05
CA GLY A 498 -11.91 -61.07 -3.21
C GLY A 498 -10.67 -60.22 -3.46
N SER A 499 -10.83 -59.03 -4.04
CA SER A 499 -9.72 -58.08 -4.16
C SER A 499 -9.52 -57.37 -2.82
N GLY A 500 -8.51 -57.83 -2.08
CA GLY A 500 -8.20 -57.37 -0.73
C GLY A 500 -7.46 -56.04 -0.75
N ASP A 501 -6.56 -55.88 -1.71
CA ASP A 501 -5.58 -54.79 -1.77
C ASP A 501 -5.49 -54.26 -3.22
N PRO A 502 -6.57 -53.67 -3.76
CA PRO A 502 -6.62 -53.27 -5.16
C PRO A 502 -5.55 -52.20 -5.45
N SER A 503 -4.81 -52.40 -6.54
CA SER A 503 -3.62 -51.61 -6.89
C SER A 503 -3.85 -50.72 -8.11
N GLY A 504 -4.67 -51.13 -9.08
CA GLY A 504 -4.90 -50.36 -10.31
C GLY A 504 -6.31 -50.54 -10.86
N ILE A 505 -6.76 -49.61 -11.71
CA ILE A 505 -8.11 -49.63 -12.28
C ILE A 505 -8.16 -49.04 -13.69
N ALA A 506 -8.94 -49.67 -14.59
CA ALA A 506 -9.19 -49.16 -15.94
C ALA A 506 -10.65 -49.37 -16.36
N TYR A 507 -11.22 -48.42 -17.09
CA TYR A 507 -12.51 -48.56 -17.74
C TYR A 507 -12.35 -49.06 -19.18
N VAL A 508 -13.16 -50.07 -19.55
CA VAL A 508 -13.23 -50.61 -20.91
C VAL A 508 -14.60 -50.28 -21.51
N PRO A 509 -14.72 -49.20 -22.32
CA PRO A 509 -16.00 -48.72 -22.83
C PRO A 509 -16.80 -49.74 -23.65
N GLU A 510 -16.13 -50.62 -24.39
CA GLU A 510 -16.78 -51.61 -25.26
C GLU A 510 -17.46 -52.73 -24.47
N LEU A 511 -16.99 -52.99 -23.25
CA LEU A 511 -17.57 -53.97 -22.34
C LEU A 511 -18.48 -53.32 -21.29
N ASP A 512 -18.33 -52.00 -21.10
CA ASP A 512 -18.94 -51.24 -20.02
C ASP A 512 -18.61 -51.86 -18.64
N LEU A 513 -17.31 -52.05 -18.42
CA LEU A 513 -16.73 -52.69 -17.24
C LEU A 513 -15.51 -51.91 -16.75
N LEU A 514 -15.36 -51.88 -15.42
CA LEU A 514 -14.11 -51.54 -14.75
C LEU A 514 -13.31 -52.82 -14.53
N PHE A 515 -12.02 -52.79 -14.84
CA PHE A 515 -11.06 -53.83 -14.53
C PHE A 515 -10.18 -53.34 -13.39
N ILE A 516 -10.05 -54.13 -12.32
CA ILE A 516 -9.31 -53.80 -11.11
C ILE A 516 -8.25 -54.88 -10.90
N VAL A 517 -6.98 -54.48 -10.81
CA VAL A 517 -5.87 -55.38 -10.48
C VAL A 517 -5.58 -55.37 -8.98
N ASP A 518 -4.98 -56.46 -8.50
CA ASP A 518 -4.61 -56.65 -7.10
C ASP A 518 -3.18 -57.18 -7.04
N SER A 519 -2.25 -56.39 -6.49
CA SER A 519 -0.82 -56.69 -6.48
C SER A 519 -0.41 -57.66 -5.35
N GLU A 520 -1.20 -57.81 -4.29
CA GLU A 520 -0.77 -58.48 -3.04
C GLU A 520 -1.21 -59.94 -2.92
N HIS A 521 -1.93 -60.47 -3.91
CA HIS A 521 -2.45 -61.84 -3.85
C HIS A 521 -1.38 -62.95 -3.91
N ASN A 522 -0.10 -62.61 -4.02
CA ASN A 522 1.01 -63.56 -3.94
C ASN A 522 1.69 -63.59 -2.55
N GLU A 523 1.14 -62.89 -1.55
CA GLU A 523 1.77 -62.75 -0.23
C GLU A 523 1.01 -63.48 0.91
N SER A 524 1.75 -63.85 1.95
CA SER A 524 1.18 -64.48 3.14
C SER A 524 0.43 -63.45 3.98
N PRO A 525 -0.82 -63.69 4.44
CA PRO A 525 -1.49 -64.99 4.50
C PRO A 525 -2.51 -65.26 3.38
N TYR A 526 -2.69 -64.36 2.42
CA TYR A 526 -3.78 -64.37 1.44
C TYR A 526 -3.29 -64.74 0.03
N PHE A 527 -2.95 -66.01 -0.18
CA PHE A 527 -2.59 -66.48 -1.51
C PHE A 527 -3.83 -66.66 -2.39
N SER A 528 -3.89 -65.92 -3.49
CA SER A 528 -4.83 -66.17 -4.60
C SER A 528 -4.09 -66.41 -5.91
N SER A 529 -4.75 -67.16 -6.80
CA SER A 529 -4.35 -67.23 -8.20
C SER A 529 -5.04 -66.17 -9.05
N VAL A 530 -5.99 -65.42 -8.50
CA VAL A 530 -6.79 -64.41 -9.17
C VAL A 530 -6.26 -63.05 -8.75
N ASN A 531 -5.95 -62.17 -9.71
CA ASN A 531 -5.36 -60.85 -9.47
C ASN A 531 -5.89 -59.78 -10.46
N LEU A 532 -7.01 -60.08 -11.11
CA LEU A 532 -7.76 -59.16 -11.97
C LEU A 532 -9.25 -59.43 -11.82
N PHE A 533 -10.02 -58.39 -11.55
CA PHE A 533 -11.45 -58.44 -11.30
C PHE A 533 -12.18 -57.49 -12.25
N ALA A 534 -13.35 -57.90 -12.75
CA ALA A 534 -14.19 -57.06 -13.60
C ALA A 534 -15.50 -56.73 -12.88
N THR A 535 -15.87 -55.45 -12.89
CA THR A 535 -17.09 -54.93 -12.25
C THR A 535 -17.83 -53.99 -13.20
N ARG A 536 -19.10 -53.73 -12.89
CA ARG A 536 -19.86 -52.62 -13.48
C ARG A 536 -19.47 -51.31 -12.81
N LEU A 537 -19.85 -50.18 -13.42
CA LEU A 537 -19.67 -48.84 -12.86
C LEU A 537 -20.30 -48.67 -11.47
N ASP A 538 -21.36 -49.42 -11.15
CA ASP A 538 -22.00 -49.44 -9.82
C ASP A 538 -21.34 -50.43 -8.84
N GLY A 539 -20.11 -50.87 -9.14
CA GLY A 539 -19.33 -51.82 -8.34
C GLY A 539 -19.86 -53.25 -8.33
N THR A 540 -20.90 -53.58 -9.11
CA THR A 540 -21.42 -54.94 -9.21
C THR A 540 -20.39 -55.85 -9.86
N TYR A 541 -19.96 -56.89 -9.15
CA TYR A 541 -19.05 -57.93 -9.66
C TYR A 541 -19.57 -58.59 -10.95
N VAL A 542 -18.68 -58.85 -11.90
CA VAL A 542 -18.97 -59.51 -13.19
C VAL A 542 -18.12 -60.77 -13.39
N ASP A 543 -16.79 -60.67 -13.32
CA ASP A 543 -15.87 -61.79 -13.60
C ASP A 543 -14.52 -61.62 -12.89
N ALA A 544 -13.68 -62.65 -12.87
CA ALA A 544 -12.33 -62.59 -12.34
C ALA A 544 -11.35 -63.48 -13.11
N PHE A 545 -10.08 -63.05 -13.18
CA PHE A 545 -9.08 -63.66 -14.03
C PHE A 545 -7.76 -63.89 -13.29
N SER A 546 -7.03 -64.91 -13.75
CA SER A 546 -5.72 -65.29 -13.25
C SER A 546 -4.65 -64.84 -14.24
N LEU A 547 -3.85 -63.84 -13.87
CA LEU A 547 -2.76 -63.33 -14.72
C LEU A 547 -1.41 -63.99 -14.43
N ILE A 548 -1.32 -64.87 -13.41
CA ILE A 548 -0.11 -65.54 -12.91
C ILE A 548 0.71 -66.31 -13.96
N SER A 549 0.16 -66.51 -15.16
CA SER A 549 0.91 -67.07 -16.29
C SER A 549 1.98 -66.11 -16.84
N TYR A 550 1.87 -64.81 -16.55
CA TYR A 550 2.82 -63.79 -16.98
C TYR A 550 3.08 -62.67 -15.96
N THR A 551 2.19 -62.41 -14.99
CA THR A 551 2.40 -61.47 -13.87
C THR A 551 1.70 -61.97 -12.60
N ASP A 552 2.42 -61.96 -11.48
CA ASP A 552 1.90 -62.25 -10.14
C ASP A 552 1.74 -61.00 -9.27
N GLU A 553 2.22 -59.84 -9.71
CA GLU A 553 2.17 -58.55 -8.99
C GLU A 553 1.76 -57.40 -9.93
N PRO A 554 0.52 -57.39 -10.43
CA PRO A 554 0.05 -56.30 -11.27
C PRO A 554 -0.17 -55.03 -10.44
N THR A 555 0.57 -53.97 -10.70
CA THR A 555 0.52 -52.70 -9.95
C THR A 555 -0.48 -51.70 -10.53
N GLY A 556 -0.68 -51.72 -11.84
CA GLY A 556 -1.56 -50.79 -12.55
C GLY A 556 -2.18 -51.41 -13.79
N VAL A 557 -3.23 -50.77 -14.33
CA VAL A 557 -3.88 -51.23 -15.56
C VAL A 557 -4.46 -50.06 -16.34
N ALA A 558 -4.28 -50.05 -17.66
CA ALA A 558 -4.88 -49.08 -18.57
C ALA A 558 -5.55 -49.74 -19.77
N TYR A 559 -6.58 -49.10 -20.30
CA TYR A 559 -7.19 -49.48 -21.57
C TYR A 559 -6.65 -48.62 -22.73
N ASN A 560 -6.21 -49.26 -23.81
CA ASN A 560 -5.76 -48.56 -25.02
C ASN A 560 -6.87 -48.57 -26.10
N PRO A 561 -7.51 -47.42 -26.39
CA PRO A 561 -8.63 -47.37 -27.33
C PRO A 561 -8.22 -47.56 -28.79
N PHE A 562 -6.92 -47.49 -29.13
CA PHE A 562 -6.45 -47.64 -30.52
C PHE A 562 -6.39 -49.10 -30.97
N ASN A 563 -6.14 -50.02 -30.04
CA ASN A 563 -6.00 -51.44 -30.32
C ASN A 563 -6.95 -52.33 -29.50
N SER A 564 -7.71 -51.72 -28.58
CA SER A 564 -8.65 -52.38 -27.68
C SER A 564 -8.01 -53.42 -26.76
N LEU A 565 -6.81 -53.15 -26.27
CA LEU A 565 -6.06 -54.02 -25.36
C LEU A 565 -5.85 -53.37 -23.99
N LEU A 566 -5.66 -54.22 -22.98
CA LEU A 566 -5.24 -53.81 -21.64
C LEU A 566 -3.71 -53.79 -21.56
N TYR A 567 -3.18 -52.79 -20.86
CA TYR A 567 -1.77 -52.58 -20.55
C TYR A 567 -1.62 -52.66 -19.03
N ILE A 568 -0.93 -53.67 -18.53
CA ILE A 568 -0.84 -54.00 -17.10
C ILE A 568 0.61 -53.84 -16.67
N THR A 569 0.87 -52.98 -15.70
CA THR A 569 2.20 -52.76 -15.13
C THR A 569 2.52 -53.78 -14.03
N ASP A 570 3.82 -54.01 -13.84
CA ASP A 570 4.38 -54.89 -12.83
C ASP A 570 5.78 -54.32 -12.51
N ASP A 571 5.92 -53.79 -11.31
CA ASP A 571 7.11 -53.10 -10.79
C ASP A 571 8.24 -54.08 -10.44
N ASP A 572 7.90 -55.29 -10.02
CA ASP A 572 8.83 -56.37 -9.71
C ASP A 572 9.49 -56.93 -10.99
N ALA A 573 8.68 -57.19 -12.02
CA ALA A 573 9.11 -57.60 -13.35
C ALA A 573 9.64 -56.43 -14.19
N ASN A 574 9.35 -55.19 -13.80
CA ASN A 574 9.70 -53.96 -14.48
C ASN A 574 9.18 -53.91 -15.93
N LYS A 575 7.90 -54.24 -16.11
CA LYS A 575 7.28 -54.42 -17.44
C LYS A 575 5.88 -53.83 -17.52
N ILE A 576 5.46 -53.61 -18.77
CA ILE A 576 4.04 -53.48 -19.12
C ILE A 576 3.66 -54.71 -19.95
N PHE A 577 2.72 -55.51 -19.47
CA PHE A 577 2.13 -56.64 -20.17
C PHE A 577 0.88 -56.23 -20.94
N ILE A 578 0.68 -56.81 -22.13
CA ILE A 578 -0.43 -56.45 -23.02
C ILE A 578 -1.33 -57.68 -23.21
N THR A 579 -2.63 -57.53 -22.96
CA THR A 579 -3.64 -58.61 -23.04
C THR A 579 -4.98 -58.14 -23.62
N ASP A 580 -5.85 -59.05 -24.05
CA ASP A 580 -7.21 -58.74 -24.55
C ASP A 580 -8.20 -58.71 -23.37
N PRO A 581 -8.98 -57.64 -23.17
CA PRO A 581 -9.97 -57.59 -22.08
C PRO A 581 -11.04 -58.68 -22.15
N ASN A 582 -11.29 -59.30 -23.31
CA ASN A 582 -12.23 -60.42 -23.46
C ASN A 582 -11.64 -61.78 -23.03
N ASP A 583 -10.32 -61.92 -23.00
CA ASP A 583 -9.60 -63.08 -22.48
C ASP A 583 -8.27 -62.63 -21.86
N PRO A 584 -8.30 -61.97 -20.68
CA PRO A 584 -7.11 -61.38 -20.09
C PRO A 584 -6.03 -62.41 -19.76
N THR A 585 -6.37 -63.71 -19.70
CA THR A 585 -5.45 -64.79 -19.32
C THR A 585 -4.35 -65.06 -20.36
N VAL A 586 -4.41 -64.45 -21.54
CA VAL A 586 -3.49 -64.69 -22.66
C VAL A 586 -2.58 -63.49 -22.93
N LEU A 587 -1.28 -63.65 -22.66
CA LEU A 587 -0.29 -62.62 -22.98
C LEU A 587 -0.15 -62.43 -24.51
N LEU A 588 -0.31 -61.18 -24.97
CA LEU A 588 -0.18 -60.80 -26.38
C LEU A 588 1.12 -60.03 -26.68
N GLY A 589 1.65 -59.31 -25.70
CA GLY A 589 2.87 -58.51 -25.85
C GLY A 589 3.42 -58.02 -24.52
N GLN A 590 4.62 -57.45 -24.53
CA GLN A 590 5.22 -56.83 -23.36
C GLN A 590 6.14 -55.67 -23.77
N ILE A 591 6.28 -54.67 -22.90
CA ILE A 591 7.24 -53.58 -22.99
C ILE A 591 8.17 -53.70 -21.77
N ASP A 592 9.48 -53.65 -22.00
CA ASP A 592 10.50 -53.71 -20.96
C ASP A 592 10.84 -52.29 -20.50
N VAL A 593 10.16 -51.83 -19.45
CA VAL A 593 10.35 -50.47 -18.91
C VAL A 593 11.56 -50.39 -17.98
N GLY A 594 11.99 -51.51 -17.40
CA GLY A 594 13.26 -51.60 -16.68
C GLY A 594 14.47 -51.25 -17.55
N ALA A 595 14.42 -51.56 -18.86
CA ALA A 595 15.44 -51.11 -19.82
C ALA A 595 15.52 -49.58 -19.99
N LEU A 596 14.51 -48.84 -19.53
CA LEU A 596 14.41 -47.38 -19.56
C LEU A 596 14.72 -46.72 -18.20
N ASP A 597 15.17 -47.50 -17.21
CA ASP A 597 15.43 -47.07 -15.83
C ASP A 597 14.15 -46.64 -15.08
N ILE A 598 13.04 -47.31 -15.38
CA ILE A 598 11.78 -47.22 -14.65
C ILE A 598 11.73 -48.48 -13.78
N GLN A 599 11.94 -48.30 -12.47
CA GLN A 599 12.18 -49.41 -11.54
C GLN A 599 11.01 -49.72 -10.61
N ASP A 600 9.99 -48.87 -10.69
CA ASP A 600 8.84 -48.84 -9.79
C ASP A 600 7.65 -48.34 -10.60
N ALA A 601 7.24 -49.20 -11.55
CA ALA A 601 6.24 -48.86 -12.55
C ALA A 601 4.84 -49.04 -11.94
N GLU A 602 4.17 -47.93 -11.71
CA GLU A 602 2.88 -47.89 -11.02
C GLU A 602 1.74 -47.79 -12.03
N ASP A 603 0.75 -46.92 -11.84
CA ASP A 603 -0.44 -46.86 -12.70
C ASP A 603 -0.11 -46.25 -14.09
N PRO A 604 -0.42 -46.98 -15.20
CA PRO A 604 -0.34 -46.44 -16.54
C PRO A 604 -1.64 -45.76 -16.95
N VAL A 605 -1.59 -44.80 -17.86
CA VAL A 605 -2.78 -44.29 -18.58
C VAL A 605 -2.44 -44.01 -20.04
N ILE A 606 -3.42 -44.18 -20.93
CA ILE A 606 -3.22 -44.00 -22.37
C ILE A 606 -3.81 -42.66 -22.80
N ASP A 607 -3.01 -41.85 -23.50
CA ASP A 607 -3.52 -40.69 -24.20
C ASP A 607 -4.45 -41.15 -25.34
N PRO A 608 -5.76 -40.87 -25.29
CA PRO A 608 -6.70 -41.31 -26.31
C PRO A 608 -6.51 -40.58 -27.66
N ALA A 609 -5.74 -39.49 -27.72
CA ALA A 609 -5.46 -38.74 -28.94
C ALA A 609 -4.23 -39.26 -29.69
N THR A 610 -3.19 -39.69 -28.97
CA THR A 610 -1.90 -40.08 -29.56
C THR A 610 -1.56 -41.57 -29.40
N GLY A 611 -2.16 -42.24 -28.43
CA GLY A 611 -1.81 -43.60 -28.02
C GLY A 611 -0.51 -43.67 -27.23
N HIS A 612 0.05 -42.53 -26.81
CA HIS A 612 1.16 -42.49 -25.88
C HIS A 612 0.75 -43.05 -24.52
N ILE A 613 1.74 -43.55 -23.79
CA ILE A 613 1.56 -44.17 -22.48
C ILE A 613 2.15 -43.20 -21.47
N PHE A 614 1.34 -42.70 -20.56
CA PHE A 614 1.82 -42.07 -19.35
C PHE A 614 1.95 -43.12 -18.26
N LEU A 615 3.01 -43.03 -17.46
CA LEU A 615 3.34 -43.99 -16.43
C LEU A 615 3.99 -43.28 -15.26
N LEU A 616 3.58 -43.61 -14.04
CA LEU A 616 4.28 -43.18 -12.83
C LEU A 616 5.49 -44.09 -12.55
N ASN A 617 6.60 -43.47 -12.17
CA ASN A 617 7.79 -44.11 -11.63
C ASN A 617 7.94 -43.73 -10.16
N GLY A 618 7.39 -44.53 -9.25
CA GLY A 618 7.28 -44.24 -7.82
C GLY A 618 8.63 -43.93 -7.17
N ALA A 619 9.64 -44.74 -7.46
CA ALA A 619 10.99 -44.65 -6.90
C ALA A 619 11.68 -43.30 -7.14
N ASN A 620 11.38 -42.64 -8.26
CA ASN A 620 11.98 -41.36 -8.63
C ASN A 620 11.01 -40.17 -8.54
N ARG A 621 9.72 -40.40 -8.25
CA ARG A 621 8.62 -39.42 -8.37
C ARG A 621 8.61 -38.78 -9.76
N GLU A 622 8.54 -39.60 -10.80
CA GLU A 622 8.49 -39.12 -12.18
C GLU A 622 7.17 -39.50 -12.85
N LEU A 623 6.57 -38.56 -13.58
CA LEU A 623 5.64 -38.87 -14.66
C LEU A 623 6.46 -39.12 -15.93
N VAL A 624 6.30 -40.29 -16.53
CA VAL A 624 7.04 -40.72 -17.71
C VAL A 624 6.09 -40.84 -18.88
N GLU A 625 6.46 -40.23 -20.01
CA GLU A 625 5.75 -40.39 -21.28
C GLU A 625 6.53 -41.33 -22.20
N LEU A 626 5.85 -42.38 -22.65
CA LEU A 626 6.33 -43.32 -23.65
C LEU A 626 5.50 -43.18 -24.92
N SER A 627 6.13 -43.40 -26.07
CA SER A 627 5.41 -43.61 -27.32
C SER A 627 4.50 -44.84 -27.27
N ALA A 628 3.58 -44.95 -28.22
CA ALA A 628 2.70 -46.12 -28.34
C ALA A 628 3.43 -47.47 -28.48
N THR A 629 4.71 -47.45 -28.86
CA THR A 629 5.58 -48.65 -28.97
C THR A 629 6.47 -48.89 -27.75
N GLY A 630 6.42 -48.02 -26.74
CA GLY A 630 7.20 -48.13 -25.52
C GLY A 630 8.57 -47.43 -25.54
N ASP A 631 8.88 -46.63 -26.56
CA ASP A 631 10.09 -45.80 -26.55
C ASP A 631 9.90 -44.56 -25.66
N LEU A 632 10.88 -44.24 -24.80
CA LEU A 632 10.86 -43.06 -23.92
C LEU A 632 10.80 -41.75 -24.72
N ILE A 633 9.81 -40.90 -24.39
CA ILE A 633 9.65 -39.55 -24.95
C ILE A 633 10.14 -38.52 -23.93
N GLU A 634 9.58 -38.54 -22.73
CA GLU A 634 9.81 -37.51 -21.71
C GLU A 634 9.74 -38.10 -20.30
N ARG A 635 10.42 -37.42 -19.36
CA ARG A 635 10.30 -37.66 -17.93
C ARG A 635 10.21 -36.32 -17.22
N THR A 636 9.25 -36.18 -16.33
CA THR A 636 9.04 -34.95 -15.56
C THR A 636 8.99 -35.32 -14.08
N VAL A 637 9.84 -34.70 -13.29
CA VAL A 637 9.87 -34.90 -11.83
C VAL A 637 8.66 -34.20 -11.23
N LEU A 638 7.88 -34.93 -10.45
CA LEU A 638 6.70 -34.40 -9.76
C LEU A 638 7.12 -33.50 -8.58
N PRO A 639 6.25 -32.54 -8.19
CA PRO A 639 6.48 -31.69 -7.03
C PRO A 639 6.70 -32.50 -5.75
N SER A 640 7.42 -31.92 -4.79
CA SER A 640 7.79 -32.58 -3.52
C SER A 640 6.60 -32.98 -2.64
N GLU A 641 5.43 -32.41 -2.90
CA GLU A 641 4.16 -32.69 -2.24
C GLU A 641 3.57 -34.04 -2.66
N ILE A 642 3.98 -34.56 -3.83
CA ILE A 642 3.53 -35.82 -4.40
C ILE A 642 4.67 -36.84 -4.27
N GLU A 643 4.71 -37.54 -3.15
CA GLU A 643 5.69 -38.60 -2.86
C GLU A 643 5.00 -39.96 -2.88
N ASP A 644 5.75 -41.01 -3.27
CA ASP A 644 5.22 -42.38 -3.32
C ASP A 644 4.00 -42.44 -4.25
N THR A 645 4.19 -42.03 -5.50
CA THR A 645 3.10 -41.80 -6.46
C THR A 645 2.57 -43.12 -6.97
N GLU A 646 1.30 -43.41 -6.76
CA GLU A 646 0.76 -44.74 -7.06
C GLU A 646 -0.31 -44.68 -8.15
N GLY A 647 -1.39 -43.89 -7.97
CA GLY A 647 -2.51 -43.82 -8.91
C GLY A 647 -2.43 -42.66 -9.88
N LEU A 648 -2.85 -42.89 -11.13
CA LEU A 648 -2.79 -41.92 -12.23
C LEU A 648 -4.05 -41.97 -13.10
N ALA A 649 -4.74 -40.85 -13.24
CA ALA A 649 -5.75 -40.65 -14.28
C ALA A 649 -5.41 -39.43 -15.16
N TYR A 650 -5.89 -39.42 -16.40
CA TYR A 650 -5.63 -38.34 -17.36
C TYR A 650 -6.93 -37.84 -17.99
N ASP A 651 -7.20 -36.54 -17.84
CA ASP A 651 -8.27 -35.87 -18.58
C ASP A 651 -7.71 -35.26 -19.87
N ALA A 652 -7.89 -35.97 -20.98
CA ALA A 652 -7.45 -35.53 -22.29
C ALA A 652 -8.19 -34.30 -22.85
N ALA A 653 -9.38 -33.96 -22.32
CA ALA A 653 -10.11 -32.77 -22.77
C ALA A 653 -9.47 -31.49 -22.23
N GLN A 654 -8.84 -31.58 -21.07
CA GLN A 654 -8.20 -30.46 -20.37
C GLN A 654 -6.68 -30.52 -20.35
N ASP A 655 -6.12 -31.68 -20.71
CA ASP A 655 -4.68 -31.97 -20.68
C ASP A 655 -4.11 -31.85 -19.25
N VAL A 656 -4.83 -32.42 -18.27
CA VAL A 656 -4.44 -32.46 -16.86
C VAL A 656 -4.39 -33.91 -16.34
N PHE A 657 -3.57 -34.13 -15.32
CA PHE A 657 -3.44 -35.42 -14.63
C PHE A 657 -3.96 -35.35 -13.20
N TYR A 658 -4.64 -36.42 -12.78
CA TYR A 658 -4.97 -36.66 -11.37
C TYR A 658 -4.01 -37.71 -10.82
N ILE A 659 -3.32 -37.36 -9.73
CA ILE A 659 -2.25 -38.19 -9.16
C ILE A 659 -2.51 -38.41 -7.66
N SER A 660 -2.42 -39.65 -7.19
CA SER A 660 -2.42 -39.96 -5.77
C SER A 660 -1.00 -40.00 -5.18
N SER A 661 -0.89 -39.65 -3.90
CA SER A 661 0.37 -39.67 -3.14
C SER A 661 0.23 -40.65 -1.97
N GLY A 662 1.07 -41.69 -1.96
CA GLY A 662 1.11 -42.71 -0.91
C GLY A 662 1.44 -42.12 0.46
N SER A 663 2.16 -41.00 0.49
CA SER A 663 2.55 -40.28 1.72
C SER A 663 1.40 -39.56 2.43
N THR A 664 0.38 -39.10 1.71
CA THR A 664 -0.73 -38.29 2.26
C THR A 664 -1.98 -39.10 2.59
N ARG A 665 -2.10 -40.33 2.05
CA ARG A 665 -3.19 -41.30 2.29
C ARG A 665 -4.59 -40.69 2.12
N GLY A 666 -4.95 -40.36 0.88
CA GLY A 666 -6.29 -39.91 0.47
C GLY A 666 -6.32 -38.62 -0.35
N THR A 667 -5.20 -37.89 -0.44
CA THR A 667 -5.11 -36.69 -1.26
C THR A 667 -4.95 -37.03 -2.75
N ILE A 668 -5.73 -36.34 -3.57
CA ILE A 668 -5.64 -36.34 -5.03
C ILE A 668 -5.12 -34.97 -5.45
N PHE A 669 -4.06 -34.96 -6.24
CA PHE A 669 -3.46 -33.77 -6.83
C PHE A 669 -3.87 -33.68 -8.28
N GLU A 670 -4.21 -32.47 -8.72
CA GLU A 670 -4.39 -32.16 -10.11
C GLU A 670 -3.18 -31.37 -10.60
N VAL A 671 -2.57 -31.85 -11.67
CA VAL A 671 -1.38 -31.23 -12.25
C VAL A 671 -1.54 -31.00 -13.75
N ASP A 672 -0.94 -29.92 -14.24
CA ASP A 672 -0.83 -29.68 -15.68
C ASP A 672 0.18 -30.62 -16.35
N ARG A 673 0.31 -30.50 -17.67
CA ARG A 673 1.24 -31.29 -18.49
C ARG A 673 2.70 -31.17 -18.05
N GLU A 674 3.07 -30.00 -17.54
CA GLU A 674 4.39 -29.70 -17.01
C GLU A 674 4.57 -30.14 -15.53
N CYS A 675 3.58 -30.84 -14.97
CA CYS A 675 3.53 -31.31 -13.59
C CYS A 675 3.49 -30.21 -12.52
N ASN A 676 2.98 -29.01 -12.83
CA ASN A 676 2.67 -28.00 -11.82
C ASN A 676 1.35 -28.34 -11.13
N ILE A 677 1.29 -28.22 -9.80
CA ILE A 677 0.04 -28.42 -9.04
C ILE A 677 -0.94 -27.27 -9.34
N LEU A 678 -2.09 -27.62 -9.90
CA LEU A 678 -3.23 -26.73 -10.11
C LEU A 678 -4.15 -26.71 -8.88
N ALA A 679 -4.41 -27.90 -8.32
CA ALA A 679 -5.26 -28.07 -7.14
C ALA A 679 -4.92 -29.35 -6.36
N SER A 680 -5.40 -29.45 -5.12
CA SER A 680 -5.31 -30.67 -4.32
C SER A 680 -6.53 -30.80 -3.39
N THR A 681 -7.07 -32.01 -3.25
CA THR A 681 -8.19 -32.31 -2.34
C THR A 681 -7.98 -33.63 -1.60
N ASP A 682 -8.58 -33.77 -0.42
CA ASP A 682 -8.67 -35.04 0.31
C ASP A 682 -10.16 -35.38 0.53
N PRO A 683 -10.90 -35.75 -0.53
CA PRO A 683 -12.34 -36.06 -0.43
C PRO A 683 -12.57 -37.31 0.42
N LEU A 684 -11.51 -38.10 0.63
CA LEU A 684 -11.54 -39.36 1.35
C LEU A 684 -11.16 -39.21 2.84
N ASN A 685 -10.91 -37.98 3.30
CA ASN A 685 -10.41 -37.70 4.65
C ASN A 685 -11.31 -38.24 5.77
N ASP A 686 -12.60 -38.46 5.54
CA ASP A 686 -13.54 -38.97 6.56
C ASP A 686 -13.92 -40.44 6.38
N TYR A 687 -13.46 -41.09 5.31
CA TYR A 687 -13.85 -42.44 4.93
C TYR A 687 -12.88 -43.49 5.47
N ARG A 688 -12.82 -43.62 6.80
CA ARG A 688 -11.97 -44.66 7.43
C ARG A 688 -12.42 -46.07 7.08
N SER A 689 -11.45 -46.97 6.89
CA SER A 689 -11.71 -48.40 6.75
C SER A 689 -12.54 -48.92 7.93
N PRO A 690 -13.65 -49.64 7.69
CA PRO A 690 -14.45 -50.21 8.76
C PRO A 690 -13.76 -51.39 9.48
N ILE A 691 -12.70 -51.95 8.89
CA ILE A 691 -11.98 -53.12 9.40
C ILE A 691 -10.79 -52.67 10.23
N THR A 692 -9.93 -51.81 9.68
CA THR A 692 -8.66 -51.39 10.30
C THR A 692 -8.75 -50.02 10.97
N GLY A 693 -9.75 -49.20 10.60
CA GLY A 693 -9.84 -47.80 11.02
C GLY A 693 -8.81 -46.89 10.34
N GLY A 694 -8.11 -47.36 9.30
CA GLY A 694 -7.14 -46.61 8.51
C GLY A 694 -7.75 -45.54 7.61
N LYS A 695 -6.96 -44.52 7.26
CA LYS A 695 -7.25 -43.64 6.12
C LYS A 695 -7.12 -44.45 4.81
N PRO A 696 -7.94 -44.17 3.79
CA PRO A 696 -7.75 -44.74 2.46
C PRO A 696 -6.33 -44.51 1.94
N LYS A 697 -5.70 -45.54 1.37
CA LYS A 697 -4.44 -45.48 0.64
C LYS A 697 -4.76 -45.71 -0.84
N LEU A 698 -4.85 -44.64 -1.61
CA LEU A 698 -5.19 -44.70 -3.03
C LEU A 698 -4.01 -45.20 -3.85
N LYS A 699 -4.23 -46.28 -4.62
CA LYS A 699 -3.22 -46.86 -5.51
C LYS A 699 -3.54 -46.77 -7.00
N GLY A 700 -4.83 -46.69 -7.36
CA GLY A 700 -5.25 -46.54 -8.76
C GLY A 700 -6.36 -45.53 -8.92
N LEU A 701 -6.34 -44.80 -10.04
CA LEU A 701 -7.32 -43.77 -10.38
C LEU A 701 -7.80 -43.95 -11.82
N GLU A 702 -9.09 -43.78 -12.08
CA GLU A 702 -9.63 -43.86 -13.44
C GLU A 702 -10.80 -42.89 -13.65
N LEU A 703 -10.83 -42.21 -14.80
CA LEU A 703 -12.00 -41.44 -15.22
C LEU A 703 -12.95 -42.35 -16.00
N ALA A 704 -14.16 -42.54 -15.49
CA ALA A 704 -15.19 -43.35 -16.16
C ALA A 704 -16.58 -42.70 -16.06
N PRO A 705 -17.56 -43.10 -16.90
CA PRO A 705 -18.92 -42.59 -16.79
C PRO A 705 -19.49 -42.82 -15.39
N SER A 706 -20.34 -41.90 -14.90
CA SER A 706 -20.95 -42.04 -13.59
C SER A 706 -21.82 -43.29 -13.49
N SER A 707 -21.84 -43.91 -12.29
CA SER A 707 -22.70 -45.05 -12.01
C SER A 707 -24.19 -44.69 -11.89
N ASP A 708 -24.53 -43.41 -11.66
CA ASP A 708 -25.93 -42.97 -11.59
C ASP A 708 -26.52 -42.86 -13.01
N PRO A 709 -27.51 -43.69 -13.39
CA PRO A 709 -28.12 -43.64 -14.72
C PRO A 709 -28.86 -42.33 -15.01
N ASN A 710 -29.06 -41.46 -14.01
CA ASN A 710 -29.67 -40.14 -14.15
C ASN A 710 -28.66 -39.04 -14.47
N ASP A 711 -27.36 -39.30 -14.37
CA ASP A 711 -26.30 -38.30 -14.59
C ASP A 711 -25.92 -38.12 -16.06
N GLY A 712 -26.44 -38.96 -16.96
CA GLY A 712 -26.24 -38.82 -18.41
C GLY A 712 -24.80 -39.15 -18.82
N ASP A 713 -24.13 -38.24 -19.51
CA ASP A 713 -22.76 -38.42 -20.03
C ASP A 713 -21.69 -37.86 -19.07
N LYS A 714 -22.03 -37.63 -17.79
CA LYS A 714 -21.06 -37.15 -16.80
C LYS A 714 -20.04 -38.23 -16.46
N MET A 715 -18.82 -37.79 -16.20
CA MET A 715 -17.72 -38.62 -15.74
C MET A 715 -17.56 -38.49 -14.22
N SER A 716 -17.14 -39.58 -13.59
CA SER A 716 -16.71 -39.65 -12.20
C SER A 716 -15.25 -40.08 -12.17
N LEU A 717 -14.53 -39.69 -11.12
CA LEU A 717 -13.24 -40.25 -10.79
C LEU A 717 -13.44 -41.48 -9.91
N TYR A 718 -13.06 -42.64 -10.41
CA TYR A 718 -13.01 -43.88 -9.68
C TYR A 718 -11.64 -44.03 -9.03
N ALA A 719 -11.62 -44.45 -7.77
CA ALA A 719 -10.38 -44.60 -7.02
C ALA A 719 -10.37 -45.91 -6.24
N VAL A 720 -9.32 -46.70 -6.41
CA VAL A 720 -9.13 -47.93 -5.63
C VAL A 720 -8.23 -47.69 -4.43
N ASP A 721 -8.66 -48.26 -3.31
CA ASP A 721 -8.04 -48.09 -2.01
C ASP A 721 -7.48 -49.41 -1.54
N TYR A 722 -6.15 -49.46 -1.49
CA TYR A 722 -5.34 -50.55 -0.96
C TYR A 722 -5.51 -50.75 0.54
N GLY A 723 -5.88 -49.70 1.29
CA GLY A 723 -6.07 -49.83 2.73
C GLY A 723 -4.77 -50.08 3.50
N TYR A 724 -4.71 -51.18 4.26
CA TYR A 724 -3.50 -51.62 4.96
C TYR A 724 -2.97 -52.93 4.37
N ASP A 725 -1.65 -52.94 4.21
CA ASP A 725 -0.89 -54.11 3.78
C ASP A 725 -1.30 -55.40 4.51
N GLN A 726 -1.61 -56.43 3.72
CA GLN A 726 -2.04 -57.75 4.17
C GLN A 726 -3.26 -57.70 5.11
N GLU A 727 -4.23 -56.84 4.83
CA GLU A 727 -5.54 -56.83 5.49
C GLU A 727 -6.64 -56.77 4.42
N PRO A 728 -7.70 -57.58 4.50
CA PRO A 728 -8.75 -57.58 3.49
C PRO A 728 -9.67 -56.37 3.72
N ASP A 729 -9.22 -55.16 3.41
CA ASP A 729 -9.96 -53.91 3.61
C ASP A 729 -10.06 -52.99 2.38
N GLY A 730 -9.80 -53.56 1.21
CA GLY A 730 -9.90 -52.95 -0.11
C GLY A 730 -11.27 -52.38 -0.44
N ARG A 731 -11.26 -51.20 -1.08
CA ARG A 731 -12.47 -50.46 -1.47
C ARG A 731 -12.31 -49.80 -2.85
N LEU A 732 -13.45 -49.60 -3.51
CA LEU A 732 -13.60 -48.78 -4.70
C LEU A 732 -14.48 -47.59 -4.36
N PHE A 733 -14.00 -46.39 -4.63
CA PHE A 733 -14.72 -45.14 -4.46
C PHE A 733 -15.14 -44.60 -5.83
N GLU A 734 -16.35 -44.05 -5.91
CA GLU A 734 -16.76 -43.16 -7.00
C GLU A 734 -16.83 -41.74 -6.46
N ILE A 735 -16.10 -40.82 -7.08
CA ILE A 735 -15.98 -39.42 -6.68
C ILE A 735 -16.53 -38.56 -7.82
N ASN A 736 -17.56 -37.79 -7.52
CA ASN A 736 -18.04 -36.73 -8.40
C ASN A 736 -17.13 -35.52 -8.23
N LEU A 737 -16.35 -35.18 -9.26
CA LEU A 737 -15.48 -34.00 -9.25
C LEU A 737 -16.27 -32.69 -9.34
N HIS A 738 -17.56 -32.75 -9.69
CA HIS A 738 -18.38 -31.64 -10.14
C HIS A 738 -17.81 -30.94 -11.38
N ASN A 739 -18.61 -30.07 -11.99
CA ASN A 739 -18.16 -29.30 -13.15
C ASN A 739 -17.14 -28.20 -12.79
N ASP A 740 -16.81 -28.00 -11.51
CA ASP A 740 -16.09 -26.81 -11.04
C ASP A 740 -14.77 -27.11 -10.30
N TRP A 741 -14.41 -28.39 -10.11
CA TRP A 741 -13.07 -28.76 -9.65
C TRP A 741 -12.12 -28.72 -10.85
N ALA A 742 -11.64 -27.51 -11.14
CA ALA A 742 -10.77 -27.12 -12.27
C ALA A 742 -11.13 -27.73 -13.64
N ILE A 743 -12.41 -28.05 -13.83
CA ILE A 743 -13.03 -28.17 -15.14
C ILE A 743 -13.61 -26.80 -15.52
N ALA A 744 -12.75 -25.82 -15.82
CA ALA A 744 -13.18 -24.50 -16.32
C ALA A 744 -12.81 -24.30 -17.79
#